data_AF-A0A1B7MJQ0-F1
#
_entry.id   AF-A0A1B7MJQ0-F1
#
_cell.length_a   1.000
_cell.length_b   1.000
_cell.length_c   1.000
_cell.angle_alpha   90.00
_cell.angle_beta   90.00
_cell.angle_gamma   90.00
#
_symmetry.space_group_name_H-M   'P 1'
#
loop_
_entity.id
_entity.type
_entity.pdbx_description
1 polymer ?
#
loop_
_entity_poly.entity_id
_entity_poly.type
_entity_poly.pdbx_seq_one_letter_code
_entity_poly.pdbx_strand_id
1 'polypeptide(L)'
;MLALRLSGIPDLTDHVVMDDRPIAFHGVTFKGTWNTPYESSPVAVRFMNQRAKQGEQFRRKIKVWARLQNEHILPLLGLCHGYGTLPGLVSPWMDNGSLMYFLYRRYKTLTRYECFRLLEDIASALQYLHAIAVVHGNLTSFTVLVDSHGRGFVRGSGLSMILDEIAESEAVDTHLADVRWKAPELVVGVDNSSSRLPTAKSDVWSFGCIMIHVLSGQVPWSYFSSTVQNHALPLAQEISKRRYLSFLHDTSESATRVVQDHVPPLPQDISEQDLSFLQQCFSLRPADRPSADQILGFVRGELLHCITGTRSVVGVHTSNSRDGIPDVITEFNRRVSDQMPTHLIYIPEMRLVSRDELAAILKPEMVTEEDISRCGGWSRQSTIESKLIPGMLKYAILSHRWGELEPTFEDLKSRKCNGPGYAKLLEFCRKAEEHGCLLAWSDTCCINKESSSELDEAIRSMYRWYRDAYICIVHLAQSESLETLGIDEWFIRSWTLQELLASPRMKFYGPSWTPLTQNENDKDDAAFVFALSRVTKIPPNDLCNFRPGPNRAWEKMTWAANRKTTRIEDIAYSLIGIFDISMTISYGEGDRAFKRFMAELIQNCKEWQILVWADGLPGCPTEPACYRTGSEVALDMLKNRQISWWGEGRGDSDFSITKRGVRVRLLVVPVFVDQSLRQSTFRPIGPLESSPFEKLVVQSHSFPPASTTEWAIGIVNYHDHRDADQGKLKLGQNYICFLLRRFRRPGMDVVRNHWRREVTEEVLTVSCIEDVDQILETVWL
;
A
#
# COMPACT_ATOMS: atom_id res chain seq x y z
N MET A 1 10.81 -14.46 42.99
CA MET A 1 10.92 -13.60 41.79
C MET A 1 10.55 -12.19 42.19
N LEU A 2 11.54 -11.31 42.44
CA LEU A 2 11.29 -9.88 42.63
C LEU A 2 11.10 -9.24 41.26
N ALA A 3 9.85 -8.89 40.92
CA ALA A 3 9.55 -8.12 39.73
C ALA A 3 10.30 -6.78 39.77
N LEU A 4 11.01 -6.47 38.68
CA LEU A 4 11.81 -5.26 38.49
C LEU A 4 10.90 -4.01 38.42
N ARG A 5 10.35 -3.54 39.54
CA ARG A 5 9.59 -2.28 39.56
C ARG A 5 10.53 -1.10 39.27
N LEU A 6 10.37 -0.47 38.11
CA LEU A 6 11.01 0.80 37.77
C LEU A 6 10.10 1.94 38.24
N SER A 7 10.41 2.53 39.41
CA SER A 7 9.65 3.64 39.99
C SER A 7 9.51 4.82 39.01
N GLY A 8 8.27 5.24 38.72
CA GLY A 8 7.97 6.42 37.90
C GLY A 8 7.62 6.14 36.43
N ILE A 9 7.54 4.88 36.00
CA ILE A 9 7.04 4.49 34.67
C ILE A 9 5.75 3.68 34.85
N PRO A 10 4.67 3.96 34.11
CA PRO A 10 3.41 3.22 34.23
C PRO A 10 3.59 1.71 34.00
N ASP A 11 2.97 0.91 34.86
CA ASP A 11 2.82 -0.54 34.65
C ASP A 11 1.52 -0.77 33.88
N LEU A 12 1.63 -1.27 32.66
CA LEU A 12 0.53 -1.46 31.71
C LEU A 12 0.21 -2.95 31.53
N THR A 13 0.74 -3.83 32.39
CA THR A 13 0.59 -5.29 32.27
C THR A 13 -0.87 -5.73 32.13
N ASP A 14 -1.76 -5.21 32.99
CA ASP A 14 -3.19 -5.58 32.97
C ASP A 14 -4.01 -4.77 31.97
N HIS A 15 -3.39 -3.79 31.31
CA HIS A 15 -4.04 -2.88 30.37
C HIS A 15 -3.70 -3.17 28.91
N VAL A 16 -2.68 -3.98 28.64
CA VAL A 16 -2.23 -4.29 27.28
C VAL A 16 -2.55 -5.73 26.93
N VAL A 17 -3.37 -5.91 25.90
CA VAL A 17 -3.65 -7.22 25.30
C VAL A 17 -2.78 -7.36 24.06
N MET A 18 -1.85 -8.31 24.05
CA MET A 18 -0.97 -8.56 22.91
C MET A 18 -1.59 -9.52 21.91
N ASP A 19 -1.26 -9.32 20.63
CA ASP A 19 -1.62 -10.24 19.55
C ASP A 19 -0.75 -11.51 19.62
N ASP A 20 -1.25 -12.62 19.08
CA ASP A 20 -0.61 -13.95 19.17
C ASP A 20 0.71 -14.08 18.38
N ARG A 21 1.10 -13.09 17.57
CA ARG A 21 2.23 -13.19 16.63
C ARG A 21 3.23 -12.05 16.76
N PRO A 22 4.54 -12.34 16.86
CA PRO A 22 5.58 -11.31 16.81
C PRO A 22 5.84 -10.83 15.39
N ILE A 23 6.19 -9.56 15.24
CA ILE A 23 6.36 -8.87 13.95
C ILE A 23 7.83 -8.72 13.55
N ALA A 24 8.77 -8.79 14.50
CA ALA A 24 10.21 -8.60 14.24
C ALA A 24 11.11 -9.63 14.96
N PHE A 25 12.12 -10.15 14.26
CA PHE A 25 13.05 -11.19 14.72
C PHE A 25 14.08 -10.72 15.77
N HIS A 26 14.40 -9.41 15.82
CA HIS A 26 15.48 -8.87 16.67
C HIS A 26 14.88 -8.10 17.85
N GLY A 27 14.75 -8.78 18.99
CA GLY A 27 13.96 -8.32 20.14
C GLY A 27 12.48 -8.46 19.82
N VAL A 28 11.86 -9.52 20.34
CA VAL A 28 10.51 -9.96 19.97
C VAL A 28 9.53 -8.80 20.17
N THR A 29 9.07 -8.20 19.08
CA THR A 29 8.12 -7.08 19.11
C THR A 29 6.75 -7.58 18.71
N PHE A 30 5.76 -7.38 19.57
CA PHE A 30 4.36 -7.72 19.35
C PHE A 30 3.57 -6.46 19.10
N LYS A 31 2.51 -6.58 18.30
CA LYS A 31 1.44 -5.60 18.30
C LYS A 31 0.49 -5.96 19.44
N GLY A 32 -0.11 -4.96 20.04
CA GLY A 32 -1.15 -5.15 21.03
C GLY A 32 -2.11 -3.98 21.05
N THR A 33 -3.10 -4.07 21.92
CA THR A 33 -4.09 -3.04 22.17
C THR A 33 -3.98 -2.63 23.63
N TRP A 34 -3.72 -1.34 23.86
CA TRP A 34 -3.75 -0.75 25.18
C TRP A 34 -5.14 -0.22 25.48
N ASN A 35 -5.79 -0.81 26.49
CA ASN A 35 -7.15 -0.50 26.91
C ASN A 35 -7.14 0.42 28.13
N THR A 36 -7.72 1.60 27.98
CA THR A 36 -8.06 2.51 29.06
C THR A 36 -9.58 2.48 29.30
N PRO A 37 -10.10 3.03 30.41
CA PRO A 37 -11.54 3.10 30.64
C PRO A 37 -12.34 3.86 29.57
N TYR A 38 -11.66 4.64 28.71
CA TYR A 38 -12.30 5.53 27.75
C TYR A 38 -11.97 5.19 26.29
N GLU A 39 -10.85 4.52 26.03
CA GLU A 39 -10.34 4.30 24.68
C GLU A 39 -9.39 3.09 24.60
N SER A 40 -9.38 2.44 23.45
CA SER A 40 -8.44 1.39 23.07
C SER A 40 -7.50 1.89 21.97
N SER A 41 -6.19 1.85 22.20
CA SER A 41 -5.20 2.35 21.24
C SER A 41 -4.19 1.25 20.84
N PRO A 42 -3.79 1.16 19.56
CA PRO A 42 -2.80 0.18 19.14
C PRO A 42 -1.41 0.54 19.67
N VAL A 43 -0.72 -0.44 20.23
CA VAL A 43 0.62 -0.30 20.82
C VAL A 43 1.58 -1.36 20.28
N ALA A 44 2.87 -1.05 20.32
CA ALA A 44 3.95 -2.00 20.12
C ALA A 44 4.54 -2.39 21.48
N VAL A 45 4.67 -3.69 21.74
CA VAL A 45 5.31 -4.23 22.93
C VAL A 45 6.59 -4.94 22.54
N ARG A 46 7.73 -4.41 22.97
CA ARG A 46 9.05 -4.96 22.61
C ARG A 46 9.70 -5.65 23.80
N PHE A 47 9.98 -6.94 23.65
CA PHE A 47 10.76 -7.72 24.60
C PHE A 47 12.24 -7.75 24.23
N MET A 48 13.08 -7.64 25.25
CA MET A 48 14.54 -7.73 25.14
C MET A 48 15.00 -9.17 25.40
N ASN A 49 16.12 -9.59 24.81
CA ASN A 49 16.65 -10.95 24.95
C ASN A 49 17.05 -11.28 26.40
N GLN A 50 16.82 -12.52 26.83
CA GLN A 50 17.07 -13.02 28.19
C GLN A 50 18.54 -12.97 28.65
N ARG A 51 19.51 -12.90 27.73
CA ARG A 51 20.96 -12.76 28.04
C ARG A 51 21.37 -11.33 28.45
N ALA A 52 20.47 -10.36 28.37
CA ALA A 52 20.70 -8.99 28.82
C ALA A 52 20.95 -8.97 30.35
N LYS A 53 22.16 -8.59 30.77
CA LYS A 53 22.44 -8.38 32.20
C LYS A 53 21.47 -7.32 32.75
N GLN A 54 20.80 -7.63 33.87
CA GLN A 54 19.94 -6.71 34.63
C GLN A 54 20.78 -5.59 35.30
N GLY A 55 21.51 -4.81 34.51
CA GLY A 55 22.44 -3.79 34.98
C GLY A 55 21.76 -2.44 35.30
N GLU A 56 22.38 -1.66 36.18
CA GLU A 56 21.97 -0.29 36.52
C GLU A 56 21.93 0.64 35.29
N GLN A 57 22.78 0.39 34.30
CA GLN A 57 22.78 1.12 33.03
C GLN A 57 21.48 0.94 32.23
N PHE A 58 20.91 -0.27 32.20
CA PHE A 58 19.62 -0.54 31.53
C PHE A 58 18.49 0.27 32.17
N ARG A 59 18.45 0.31 33.51
CA ARG A 59 17.46 1.08 34.26
C ARG A 59 17.59 2.59 34.02
N ARG A 60 18.83 3.10 34.00
CA ARG A 60 19.11 4.52 33.74
C ARG A 60 18.63 4.91 32.34
N LYS A 61 18.86 4.07 31.34
CA LYS A 61 18.50 4.33 29.93
C LYS A 61 16.99 4.31 29.68
N ILE A 62 16.24 3.38 30.28
CA ILE A 62 14.76 3.41 30.23
C ILE A 62 14.22 4.68 30.92
N LYS A 63 14.79 5.06 32.07
CA LYS A 63 14.41 6.30 32.76
C LYS A 63 14.70 7.56 31.94
N VAL A 64 15.78 7.57 31.15
CA VAL A 64 16.05 8.66 30.20
C VAL A 64 14.98 8.68 29.13
N TRP A 65 14.69 7.54 28.48
CA TRP A 65 13.66 7.47 27.44
C TRP A 65 12.27 7.92 27.95
N ALA A 66 11.87 7.47 29.13
CA ALA A 66 10.60 7.86 29.76
C ALA A 66 10.46 9.37 30.02
N ARG A 67 11.57 10.13 30.02
CA ARG A 67 11.59 11.58 30.26
C ARG A 67 11.72 12.40 28.98
N LEU A 68 11.97 11.77 27.84
CA LEU A 68 12.08 12.48 26.56
C LEU A 68 10.68 12.97 26.15
N GLN A 69 10.58 14.26 25.85
CA GLN A 69 9.36 14.93 25.44
C GLN A 69 9.64 15.73 24.17
N ASN A 70 9.44 15.11 23.03
CA ASN A 70 9.54 15.72 21.71
C ASN A 70 8.55 15.03 20.76
N GLU A 71 7.96 15.81 19.85
CA GLU A 71 6.93 15.33 18.92
C GLU A 71 7.43 14.19 18.02
N HIS A 72 8.72 14.15 17.71
CA HIS A 72 9.34 13.18 16.80
C HIS A 72 10.24 12.17 17.51
N ILE A 73 10.13 12.06 18.83
CA ILE A 73 10.74 10.95 19.59
C ILE A 73 9.62 9.99 19.98
N LEU A 74 9.76 8.73 19.60
CA LEU A 74 8.80 7.68 19.93
C LEU A 74 8.64 7.61 21.45
N PRO A 75 7.45 7.86 22.04
CA PRO A 75 7.30 7.87 23.49
C PRO A 75 7.27 6.45 24.07
N LEU A 76 7.79 6.31 25.29
CA LEU A 76 7.61 5.11 26.11
C LEU A 76 6.36 5.30 26.97
N LEU A 77 5.27 4.60 26.63
CA LEU A 77 3.98 4.68 27.33
C LEU A 77 4.03 3.99 28.68
N GLY A 78 4.75 2.88 28.77
CA GLY A 78 4.87 2.11 30.01
C GLY A 78 5.60 0.79 29.82
N LEU A 79 5.49 -0.06 30.85
CA LEU A 79 6.12 -1.38 30.93
C LEU A 79 5.05 -2.47 31.04
N CYS A 80 5.32 -3.63 30.44
CA CYS A 80 4.48 -4.82 30.57
C CYS A 80 5.29 -5.99 31.13
N HIS A 81 4.80 -6.65 32.17
CA HIS A 81 5.45 -7.74 32.88
C HIS A 81 4.78 -9.10 32.56
N GLY A 82 5.40 -10.21 32.97
CA GLY A 82 4.78 -11.55 32.89
C GLY A 82 5.11 -12.38 31.65
N TYR A 83 5.80 -11.81 30.66
CA TYR A 83 6.13 -12.49 29.39
C TYR A 83 7.62 -12.80 29.21
N GLY A 84 8.44 -12.60 30.24
CA GLY A 84 9.89 -12.83 30.22
C GLY A 84 10.61 -12.35 31.50
N THR A 85 11.95 -12.43 31.51
CA THR A 85 12.80 -12.00 32.64
C THR A 85 13.00 -10.48 32.72
N LEU A 86 12.78 -9.77 31.62
CA LEU A 86 12.79 -8.30 31.54
C LEU A 86 11.39 -7.80 31.17
N PRO A 87 10.99 -6.60 31.64
CA PRO A 87 9.72 -6.00 31.22
C PRO A 87 9.73 -5.69 29.73
N GLY A 88 8.60 -5.92 29.06
CA GLY A 88 8.31 -5.43 27.73
C GLY A 88 8.16 -3.91 27.73
N LEU A 89 8.72 -3.25 26.72
CA LEU A 89 8.66 -1.80 26.54
C LEU A 89 7.46 -1.47 25.63
N VAL A 90 6.53 -0.66 26.12
CA VAL A 90 5.29 -0.32 25.41
C VAL A 90 5.41 1.07 24.79
N SER A 91 5.22 1.18 23.47
CA SER A 91 5.20 2.43 22.72
C SER A 91 4.00 2.48 21.77
N PRO A 92 3.61 3.64 21.20
CA PRO A 92 2.58 3.67 20.15
C PRO A 92 2.94 2.78 18.96
N TRP A 93 1.92 2.20 18.34
CA TRP A 93 2.07 1.47 17.08
C TRP A 93 2.31 2.44 15.92
N MET A 94 3.21 2.09 15.00
CA MET A 94 3.58 2.91 13.84
C MET A 94 3.23 2.15 12.55
N ASP A 95 2.14 2.56 11.89
CA ASP A 95 1.49 1.78 10.81
C ASP A 95 2.35 1.55 9.58
N ASN A 96 3.26 2.49 9.29
CA ASN A 96 4.13 2.43 8.13
C ASN A 96 5.48 1.75 8.41
N GLY A 97 5.67 1.21 9.63
CA GLY A 97 6.86 0.45 10.00
C GLY A 97 8.10 1.33 10.13
N SER A 98 9.28 0.78 9.83
CA SER A 98 10.53 1.56 9.82
C SER A 98 10.67 2.40 8.57
N LEU A 99 11.45 3.48 8.64
CA LEU A 99 11.78 4.33 7.49
C LEU A 99 12.37 3.51 6.33
N MET A 100 13.18 2.49 6.64
CA MET A 100 13.70 1.53 5.66
C MET A 100 12.57 0.87 4.86
N TYR A 101 11.56 0.36 5.55
CA TYR A 101 10.42 -0.30 4.92
C TYR A 101 9.51 0.68 4.18
N PHE A 102 9.30 1.86 4.76
CA PHE A 102 8.49 2.92 4.17
C PHE A 102 9.07 3.39 2.83
N LEU A 103 10.37 3.73 2.79
CA LEU A 103 11.04 4.16 1.55
C LEU A 103 11.06 3.05 0.50
N TYR A 104 11.32 1.80 0.90
CA TYR A 104 11.26 0.66 -0.01
C TYR A 104 9.91 0.55 -0.75
N ARG A 105 8.79 0.82 -0.05
CA ARG A 105 7.45 0.76 -0.63
C ARG A 105 7.05 2.02 -1.39
N ARG A 106 7.42 3.20 -0.87
CA ARG A 106 6.81 4.47 -1.27
C ARG A 106 7.75 5.44 -1.98
N TYR A 107 9.06 5.21 -2.00
CA TYR A 107 10.02 6.19 -2.51
C TYR A 107 9.67 6.74 -3.90
N LYS A 108 9.26 5.88 -4.85
CA LYS A 108 8.87 6.30 -6.22
C LYS A 108 7.67 7.25 -6.28
N THR A 109 6.91 7.34 -5.20
CA THR A 109 5.70 8.19 -5.08
C THR A 109 5.91 9.39 -4.17
N LEU A 110 7.08 9.52 -3.52
CA LEU A 110 7.36 10.64 -2.63
C LEU A 110 7.83 11.85 -3.44
N THR A 111 7.25 12.99 -3.12
CA THR A 111 7.70 14.30 -3.60
C THR A 111 8.92 14.76 -2.80
N ARG A 112 9.70 15.68 -3.37
CA ARG A 112 10.82 16.31 -2.65
C ARG A 112 10.37 16.95 -1.35
N TYR A 113 9.20 17.59 -1.33
CA TYR A 113 8.61 18.16 -0.12
C TYR A 113 8.39 17.10 0.96
N GLU A 114 7.79 15.95 0.63
CA GLU A 114 7.59 14.85 1.59
C GLU A 114 8.92 14.27 2.09
N CYS A 115 9.92 14.17 1.22
CA CYS A 115 11.27 13.77 1.62
C CYS A 115 11.87 14.74 2.65
N PHE A 116 11.78 16.05 2.41
CA PHE A 116 12.30 17.05 3.36
C PHE A 116 11.47 17.17 4.64
N ARG A 117 10.16 16.88 4.60
CA ARG A 117 9.35 16.73 5.82
C ARG A 117 9.84 15.59 6.70
N LEU A 118 10.10 14.42 6.12
CA LEU A 118 10.67 13.28 6.87
C LEU A 118 12.03 13.63 7.48
N LEU A 119 12.88 14.34 6.73
CA LEU A 119 14.16 14.81 7.23
C LEU A 119 13.99 15.86 8.34
N GLU A 120 12.97 16.71 8.27
CA GLU A 120 12.69 17.72 9.30
C GLU A 120 12.29 17.04 10.62
N ASP A 121 11.40 16.05 10.54
CA ASP A 121 10.97 15.26 11.71
C ASP A 121 12.18 14.63 12.42
N ILE A 122 13.08 14.00 11.66
CA ILE A 122 14.30 13.35 12.19
C ILE A 122 15.30 14.38 12.72
N ALA A 123 15.49 15.50 12.01
CA ALA A 123 16.37 16.58 12.44
C ALA A 123 15.88 17.26 13.72
N SER A 124 14.57 17.45 13.86
CA SER A 124 13.91 18.00 15.05
C SER A 124 14.12 17.11 16.27
N ALA A 125 13.93 15.79 16.11
CA ALA A 125 14.23 14.82 17.17
C ALA A 125 15.72 14.84 17.57
N LEU A 126 16.62 14.91 16.59
CA LEU A 126 18.06 14.92 16.83
C LEU A 126 18.51 16.21 17.54
N GLN A 127 17.99 17.36 17.12
CA GLN A 127 18.23 18.66 17.74
C GLN A 127 17.79 18.67 19.20
N TYR A 128 16.60 18.15 19.49
CA TYR A 128 16.10 18.02 20.85
C TYR A 128 17.03 17.15 21.71
N LEU A 129 17.43 15.98 21.22
CA LEU A 129 18.32 15.06 21.93
C LEU A 129 19.66 15.75 22.27
N HIS A 130 20.27 16.42 21.29
CA HIS A 130 21.56 17.08 21.49
C HIS A 130 21.45 18.29 22.42
N ALA A 131 20.33 19.03 22.39
CA ALA A 131 20.06 20.16 23.28
C ALA A 131 20.02 19.74 24.77
N ILE A 132 19.56 18.51 25.05
CA ILE A 132 19.57 17.94 26.40
C ILE A 132 20.81 17.07 26.69
N ALA A 133 21.87 17.21 25.87
CA ALA A 133 23.13 16.47 25.96
C ALA A 133 22.97 14.94 25.89
N VAL A 134 21.97 14.46 25.15
CA VAL A 134 21.73 13.04 24.90
C VAL A 134 22.13 12.70 23.46
N VAL A 135 23.00 11.69 23.31
CA VAL A 135 23.43 11.18 22.01
C VAL A 135 22.59 9.95 21.64
N HIS A 136 22.10 9.86 20.40
CA HIS A 136 21.29 8.73 19.95
C HIS A 136 22.14 7.46 19.76
N GLY A 137 23.27 7.58 19.06
CA GLY A 137 24.35 6.61 18.98
C GLY A 137 24.12 5.35 18.15
N ASN A 138 22.93 5.17 17.57
CA ASN A 138 22.67 4.20 16.49
C ASN A 138 21.53 4.67 15.59
N LEU A 139 21.66 5.88 15.07
CA LEU A 139 20.62 6.46 14.21
C LEU A 139 20.67 5.76 12.84
N THR A 140 19.65 4.99 12.50
CA THR A 140 19.57 4.29 11.21
C THR A 140 18.15 4.36 10.65
N SER A 141 17.98 4.00 9.38
CA SER A 141 16.65 3.88 8.78
C SER A 141 15.77 2.79 9.44
N PHE A 142 16.34 1.91 10.26
CA PHE A 142 15.58 0.93 11.06
C PHE A 142 15.12 1.49 12.41
N THR A 143 15.80 2.50 12.95
CA THR A 143 15.46 3.12 14.24
C THR A 143 14.52 4.30 14.13
N VAL A 144 14.25 4.76 12.91
CA VAL A 144 13.18 5.72 12.60
C VAL A 144 11.94 4.93 12.20
N LEU A 145 10.81 5.18 12.87
CA LEU A 145 9.51 4.63 12.53
C LEU A 145 8.63 5.69 11.86
N VAL A 146 7.68 5.25 11.05
CA VAL A 146 6.78 6.13 10.30
C VAL A 146 5.34 5.84 10.70
N ASP A 147 4.59 6.87 11.09
CA ASP A 147 3.18 6.76 11.45
C ASP A 147 2.27 6.69 10.21
N SER A 148 0.95 6.57 10.41
CA SER A 148 -0.04 6.53 9.33
C SER A 148 -0.07 7.78 8.44
N HIS A 149 0.40 8.93 8.93
CA HIS A 149 0.43 10.20 8.22
C HIS A 149 1.75 10.44 7.47
N GLY A 150 2.70 9.50 7.53
CA GLY A 150 3.99 9.65 6.89
C GLY A 150 4.98 10.51 7.70
N ARG A 151 4.74 10.71 9.01
CA ARG A 151 5.63 11.45 9.91
C ARG A 151 6.68 10.53 10.53
N GLY A 152 7.90 11.03 10.67
CA GLY A 152 9.03 10.30 11.23
C GLY A 152 9.09 10.38 12.77
N PHE A 153 9.37 9.24 13.41
CA PHE A 153 9.57 9.11 14.85
C PHE A 153 10.86 8.36 15.14
N VAL A 154 11.83 9.04 15.74
CA VAL A 154 13.10 8.46 16.17
C VAL A 154 12.89 7.67 17.46
N ARG A 155 13.30 6.40 17.48
CA ARG A 155 13.25 5.57 18.69
C ARG A 155 14.20 6.13 19.76
N GLY A 156 13.79 6.11 21.03
CA GLY A 156 14.53 6.72 22.14
C GLY A 156 16.02 6.32 22.26
N SER A 157 16.85 7.31 22.58
CA SER A 157 18.32 7.36 22.59
C SER A 157 19.06 6.50 23.64
N GLY A 158 18.44 5.44 24.14
CA GLY A 158 19.01 4.59 25.20
C GLY A 158 19.11 3.10 24.87
N LEU A 159 18.55 2.63 23.75
CA LEU A 159 18.43 1.20 23.48
C LEU A 159 19.63 0.62 22.73
N SER A 160 20.39 1.44 22.00
CA SER A 160 21.41 0.98 21.06
C SER A 160 22.74 0.57 21.70
N MET A 161 23.28 1.39 22.60
CA MET A 161 24.51 1.04 23.35
C MET A 161 24.35 -0.23 24.18
N ILE A 162 23.12 -0.62 24.55
CA ILE A 162 22.85 -1.85 25.31
C ILE A 162 22.89 -3.07 24.38
N LEU A 163 22.53 -2.93 23.10
CA LEU A 163 22.51 -4.04 22.15
C LEU A 163 23.93 -4.49 21.79
N ASP A 164 24.88 -3.56 21.65
CA ASP A 164 26.29 -3.89 21.36
C ASP A 164 26.99 -4.60 22.55
N GLU A 165 26.65 -4.26 23.81
CA GLU A 165 27.20 -4.94 25.01
C GLU A 165 26.59 -6.33 25.30
N ILE A 166 25.47 -6.67 24.65
CA ILE A 166 24.78 -7.97 24.82
C ILE A 166 25.06 -8.92 23.64
N ALA A 167 25.56 -8.38 22.51
CA ALA A 167 25.78 -9.11 21.27
C ALA A 167 27.14 -9.83 21.17
N GLU A 168 27.95 -9.88 22.23
CA GLU A 168 29.26 -10.58 22.23
C GLU A 168 29.17 -12.10 22.03
N SER A 169 27.98 -12.68 21.85
CA SER A 169 27.82 -14.09 21.54
C SER A 169 26.65 -14.31 20.60
N GLU A 170 26.99 -14.55 19.33
CA GLU A 170 26.13 -15.06 18.23
C GLU A 170 25.27 -14.04 17.47
N ALA A 171 25.89 -13.14 16.69
CA ALA A 171 25.30 -12.58 15.46
C ALA A 171 26.36 -11.92 14.54
N VAL A 172 26.96 -12.69 13.64
CA VAL A 172 27.89 -12.16 12.62
C VAL A 172 27.15 -11.27 11.58
N ASP A 173 25.83 -11.45 11.40
CA ASP A 173 25.04 -10.73 10.39
C ASP A 173 24.59 -9.32 10.81
N THR A 174 24.45 -9.04 12.12
CA THR A 174 23.93 -7.74 12.59
C THR A 174 25.01 -6.65 12.58
N HIS A 175 26.28 -7.02 12.73
CA HIS A 175 27.40 -6.07 12.67
C HIS A 175 27.57 -5.43 11.28
N LEU A 176 27.23 -6.12 10.19
CA LEU A 176 27.35 -5.59 8.81
C LEU A 176 26.24 -4.60 8.43
N ALA A 177 25.03 -4.74 8.99
CA ALA A 177 23.89 -3.87 8.66
C ALA A 177 23.98 -2.48 9.32
N ASP A 178 24.59 -2.39 10.51
CA ASP A 178 24.76 -1.13 11.27
C ASP A 178 26.00 -0.33 10.85
N VAL A 179 27.05 -0.98 10.33
CA VAL A 179 28.33 -0.29 10.00
C VAL A 179 28.16 0.79 8.92
N ARG A 180 27.24 0.63 7.96
CA ARG A 180 27.00 1.63 6.89
C ARG A 180 26.38 2.94 7.38
N TRP A 181 25.93 3.01 8.62
CA TRP A 181 25.36 4.24 9.20
C TRP A 181 26.31 4.86 10.23
N LYS A 182 27.38 4.16 10.61
CA LYS A 182 28.33 4.58 11.64
C LYS A 182 29.39 5.53 11.05
N ALA A 183 29.74 6.54 11.83
CA ALA A 183 30.82 7.45 11.51
C ALA A 183 32.19 6.73 11.60
N PRO A 184 33.20 7.14 10.81
CA PRO A 184 34.49 6.44 10.75
C PRO A 184 35.19 6.35 12.11
N GLU A 185 35.04 7.35 12.97
CA GLU A 185 35.60 7.35 14.34
C GLU A 185 34.96 6.31 15.28
N LEU A 186 33.79 5.76 14.94
CA LEU A 186 33.15 4.66 15.67
C LEU A 186 33.54 3.29 15.12
N VAL A 187 34.18 3.24 13.96
CA VAL A 187 34.60 2.01 13.27
C VAL A 187 36.10 1.73 13.48
N VAL A 188 36.93 2.76 13.72
CA VAL A 188 38.37 2.63 13.96
C VAL A 188 38.73 2.86 15.44
N GLY A 189 39.49 1.93 16.04
CA GLY A 189 40.30 2.21 17.22
C GLY A 189 41.65 2.78 16.78
N VAL A 190 41.75 4.11 16.64
CA VAL A 190 43.04 4.73 16.26
C VAL A 190 43.99 4.80 17.45
N ASP A 191 43.50 4.81 18.69
CA ASP A 191 44.34 4.64 19.87
C ASP A 191 43.51 4.00 20.98
N ASN A 192 44.10 3.10 21.77
CA ASN A 192 43.46 2.47 22.95
C ASN A 192 43.03 3.48 24.04
N SER A 193 43.07 4.79 23.77
CA SER A 193 42.78 5.90 24.68
C SER A 193 41.67 6.84 24.21
N SER A 194 41.20 6.78 22.95
CA SER A 194 40.05 7.56 22.48
C SER A 194 38.77 6.73 22.60
N SER A 195 37.80 7.25 23.37
CA SER A 195 36.56 6.55 23.67
C SER A 195 35.78 6.24 22.39
N ARG A 196 35.51 4.95 22.11
CA ARG A 196 34.61 4.44 21.05
C ARG A 196 33.13 4.80 21.29
N LEU A 197 32.87 5.83 22.09
CA LEU A 197 31.53 6.23 22.49
C LEU A 197 30.94 7.12 21.40
N PRO A 198 29.72 6.82 20.91
CA PRO A 198 28.95 7.74 20.10
C PRO A 198 28.94 9.15 20.66
N THR A 199 29.11 10.12 19.76
CA THR A 199 29.04 11.55 20.03
C THR A 199 27.89 12.19 19.25
N ALA A 200 27.49 13.41 19.62
CA ALA A 200 26.53 14.19 18.85
C ALA A 200 26.96 14.32 17.37
N LYS A 201 28.27 14.44 17.10
CA LYS A 201 28.82 14.53 15.75
C LYS A 201 28.81 13.20 14.99
N SER A 202 28.80 12.07 15.70
CA SER A 202 28.58 10.77 15.04
C SER A 202 27.13 10.58 14.62
N ASP A 203 26.15 11.11 15.36
CA ASP A 203 24.75 11.09 14.92
C ASP A 203 24.53 11.96 13.66
N VAL A 204 25.28 13.06 13.51
CA VAL A 204 25.24 13.92 12.31
C VAL A 204 25.67 13.15 11.06
N TRP A 205 26.71 12.30 11.16
CA TRP A 205 27.11 11.41 10.08
C TRP A 205 25.97 10.44 9.72
N SER A 206 25.40 9.80 10.73
CA SER A 206 24.26 8.89 10.56
C SER A 206 23.04 9.57 9.95
N PHE A 207 22.77 10.83 10.30
CA PHE A 207 21.75 11.64 9.66
C PHE A 207 22.05 11.86 8.18
N GLY A 208 23.29 12.19 7.81
CA GLY A 208 23.71 12.30 6.40
C GLY A 208 23.44 11.01 5.63
N CYS A 209 23.71 9.85 6.23
CA CYS A 209 23.38 8.54 5.65
C CYS A 209 21.87 8.35 5.45
N ILE A 210 21.03 8.79 6.39
CA ILE A 210 19.56 8.79 6.25
C ILE A 210 19.13 9.75 5.14
N MET A 211 19.73 10.93 5.04
CA MET A 211 19.43 11.91 4.00
C MET A 211 19.71 11.36 2.61
N ILE A 212 20.82 10.64 2.40
CA ILE A 212 21.06 9.89 1.16
C ILE A 212 19.91 8.91 0.89
N HIS A 213 19.51 8.14 1.88
CA HIS A 213 18.47 7.12 1.70
C HIS A 213 17.11 7.72 1.37
N VAL A 214 16.71 8.81 2.04
CA VAL A 214 15.44 9.50 1.79
C VAL A 214 15.44 10.18 0.43
N LEU A 215 16.54 10.83 0.02
CA LEU A 215 16.60 11.60 -1.22
C LEU A 215 16.85 10.75 -2.47
N SER A 216 17.44 9.57 -2.34
CA SER A 216 17.77 8.69 -3.47
C SER A 216 17.01 7.37 -3.51
N GLY A 217 16.36 6.99 -2.41
CA GLY A 217 15.74 5.68 -2.24
C GLY A 217 16.74 4.53 -2.14
N GLN A 218 18.06 4.83 -2.15
CA GLN A 218 19.13 3.86 -2.04
C GLN A 218 19.85 3.99 -0.71
N VAL A 219 20.13 2.86 -0.07
CA VAL A 219 20.95 2.85 1.16
C VAL A 219 22.39 3.30 0.88
N PRO A 220 23.08 3.91 1.85
CA PRO A 220 24.49 4.25 1.75
C PRO A 220 25.32 3.02 1.33
N TRP A 221 26.21 3.21 0.35
CA TRP A 221 27.00 2.15 -0.28
C TRP A 221 26.13 0.97 -0.78
N SER A 222 25.13 1.28 -1.60
CA SER A 222 24.22 0.31 -2.22
C SER A 222 24.93 -0.76 -3.06
N TYR A 223 26.14 -0.47 -3.56
CA TYR A 223 26.98 -1.40 -4.32
C TYR A 223 27.73 -2.44 -3.46
N PHE A 224 27.78 -2.28 -2.13
CA PHE A 224 28.18 -3.41 -1.29
C PHE A 224 27.10 -4.46 -1.36
N SER A 225 27.35 -5.48 -2.19
CA SER A 225 26.63 -6.76 -2.15
C SER A 225 26.77 -7.38 -0.76
N SER A 226 25.90 -6.92 0.11
CA SER A 226 25.62 -7.44 1.43
C SER A 226 24.11 -7.56 1.44
N THR A 227 23.67 -8.81 1.51
CA THR A 227 22.37 -9.48 1.67
C THR A 227 21.16 -8.70 2.24
N VAL A 228 21.27 -7.43 2.60
CA VAL A 228 20.21 -6.58 3.19
C VAL A 228 19.19 -6.07 2.17
N GLN A 229 19.50 -6.06 0.86
CA GLN A 229 18.49 -5.71 -0.16
C GLN A 229 17.32 -6.71 -0.21
N ASN A 230 17.47 -7.89 0.42
CA ASN A 230 16.45 -8.93 0.53
C ASN A 230 15.78 -9.06 1.91
N HIS A 231 16.03 -8.17 2.88
CA HIS A 231 15.42 -8.24 4.22
C HIS A 231 14.35 -7.18 4.50
N ALA A 232 13.59 -6.81 3.47
CA ALA A 232 12.25 -6.23 3.61
C ALA A 232 11.15 -7.13 3.01
N LEU A 233 11.43 -8.44 2.83
CA LEU A 233 10.45 -9.44 2.43
C LEU A 233 9.95 -10.20 3.67
N PRO A 234 8.64 -10.43 3.84
CA PRO A 234 8.16 -11.54 4.63
C PRO A 234 8.42 -12.82 3.83
N LEU A 235 9.65 -13.31 3.86
CA LEU A 235 10.03 -14.62 3.35
C LEU A 235 11.07 -15.23 4.29
N ALA A 236 10.58 -15.70 5.43
CA ALA A 236 11.28 -16.70 6.21
C ALA A 236 10.65 -18.05 5.89
N GLN A 237 11.03 -18.65 4.75
CA GLN A 237 11.06 -20.10 4.56
C GLN A 237 11.87 -20.46 3.31
N GLU A 238 13.03 -21.06 3.60
CA GLU A 238 13.61 -22.19 2.86
C GLU A 238 14.38 -21.96 1.54
N ILE A 239 15.66 -21.52 1.65
CA ILE A 239 16.76 -22.09 0.85
C ILE A 239 18.01 -22.30 1.74
N SER A 240 18.30 -23.57 2.03
CA SER A 240 19.59 -24.21 2.33
C SER A 240 20.68 -23.44 3.11
N LYS A 241 20.64 -23.59 4.44
CA LYS A 241 21.68 -23.26 5.45
C LYS A 241 23.12 -23.74 5.16
N ARG A 242 23.35 -24.64 4.19
CA ARG A 242 24.67 -25.24 3.91
C ARG A 242 25.48 -24.56 2.80
N ARG A 243 24.86 -23.75 1.93
CA ARG A 243 25.59 -23.01 0.87
C ARG A 243 25.94 -21.57 1.27
N TYR A 244 25.33 -21.07 2.34
CA TYR A 244 25.50 -19.71 2.85
C TYR A 244 26.80 -19.52 3.65
N LEU A 245 27.23 -20.56 4.38
CA LEU A 245 28.42 -20.48 5.25
C LEU A 245 29.75 -20.51 4.49
N SER A 246 29.79 -20.95 3.24
CA SER A 246 31.03 -21.02 2.46
C SER A 246 31.40 -19.70 1.75
N PHE A 247 30.52 -18.69 1.76
CA PHE A 247 30.77 -17.39 1.11
C PHE A 247 31.04 -16.24 2.12
N LEU A 248 30.77 -16.46 3.41
CA LEU A 248 30.83 -15.44 4.47
C LEU A 248 32.21 -15.21 5.09
N HIS A 249 33.21 -16.02 4.73
CA HIS A 249 34.51 -15.93 5.39
C HIS A 249 35.43 -14.80 4.89
N ASP A 250 35.04 -14.02 3.86
CA ASP A 250 35.98 -13.14 3.14
C ASP A 250 35.50 -11.68 2.90
N THR A 251 34.37 -11.23 3.47
CA THR A 251 33.79 -9.89 3.17
C THR A 251 33.78 -8.88 4.32
N SER A 252 33.90 -9.31 5.58
CA SER A 252 33.75 -8.40 6.74
C SER A 252 34.88 -7.36 6.81
N GLU A 253 36.13 -7.76 6.57
CA GLU A 253 37.28 -6.87 6.66
C GLU A 253 37.30 -5.82 5.52
N SER A 254 36.85 -6.21 4.32
CA SER A 254 36.77 -5.34 3.15
C SER A 254 35.67 -4.28 3.27
N ALA A 255 34.48 -4.63 3.78
CA ALA A 255 33.39 -3.68 4.00
C ALA A 255 33.73 -2.67 5.10
N THR A 256 34.39 -3.11 6.17
CA THR A 256 34.88 -2.22 7.23
C THR A 256 35.95 -1.26 6.69
N ARG A 257 36.91 -1.74 5.88
CA ARG A 257 37.95 -0.88 5.28
C ARG A 257 37.41 0.18 4.31
N VAL A 258 36.37 -0.11 3.52
CA VAL A 258 35.85 0.92 2.60
C VAL A 258 35.03 1.99 3.32
N VAL A 259 34.29 1.66 4.39
CA VAL A 259 33.65 2.67 5.26
C VAL A 259 34.70 3.50 6.00
N GLN A 260 35.89 2.95 6.24
CA GLN A 260 37.03 3.68 6.83
C GLN A 260 37.67 4.67 5.84
N ASP A 261 37.83 4.28 4.57
CA ASP A 261 38.62 5.04 3.60
C ASP A 261 37.81 6.02 2.73
N HIS A 262 36.47 5.97 2.77
CA HIS A 262 35.61 6.73 1.85
C HIS A 262 34.34 7.27 2.51
N VAL A 263 33.83 8.40 2.00
CA VAL A 263 32.46 8.87 2.27
C VAL A 263 31.45 8.06 1.44
N PRO A 264 30.17 7.98 1.84
CA PRO A 264 29.18 7.28 1.04
C PRO A 264 29.05 7.85 -0.37
N PRO A 265 28.72 7.02 -1.39
CA PRO A 265 28.42 7.52 -2.73
C PRO A 265 27.28 8.52 -2.68
N LEU A 266 27.53 9.73 -3.17
CA LEU A 266 26.52 10.78 -3.22
C LEU A 266 25.61 10.57 -4.44
N PRO A 267 24.29 10.79 -4.32
CA PRO A 267 23.36 10.68 -5.43
C PRO A 267 23.73 11.63 -6.59
N GLN A 268 23.53 11.20 -7.84
CA GLN A 268 23.81 12.04 -9.03
C GLN A 268 22.71 13.08 -9.30
N ASP A 269 21.48 12.81 -8.85
CA ASP A 269 20.28 13.62 -9.15
C ASP A 269 19.80 14.46 -7.95
N ILE A 270 20.72 15.15 -7.25
CA ILE A 270 20.38 16.06 -6.13
C ILE A 270 20.93 17.47 -6.38
N SER A 271 20.37 18.47 -5.70
CA SER A 271 20.80 19.87 -5.89
C SER A 271 22.26 20.06 -5.43
N GLU A 272 22.96 21.04 -6.01
CA GLU A 272 24.33 21.38 -5.56
C GLU A 272 24.37 21.77 -4.08
N GLN A 273 23.29 22.37 -3.58
CA GLN A 273 23.12 22.75 -2.19
C GLN A 273 22.97 21.52 -1.27
N ASP A 274 22.15 20.53 -1.65
CA ASP A 274 22.04 19.25 -0.92
C ASP A 274 23.38 18.51 -0.90
N LEU A 275 24.06 18.50 -2.05
CA LEU A 275 25.36 17.86 -2.20
C LEU A 275 26.41 18.50 -1.28
N SER A 276 26.47 19.84 -1.26
CA SER A 276 27.38 20.58 -0.38
C SER A 276 27.09 20.31 1.10
N PHE A 277 25.81 20.23 1.48
CA PHE A 277 25.43 19.94 2.85
C PHE A 277 25.77 18.50 3.27
N LEU A 278 25.54 17.51 2.38
CA LEU A 278 25.95 16.13 2.60
C LEU A 278 27.47 16.01 2.77
N GLN A 279 28.25 16.73 1.96
CA GLN A 279 29.72 16.77 2.10
C GLN A 279 30.15 17.30 3.47
N GLN A 280 29.45 18.31 4.01
CA GLN A 280 29.71 18.81 5.37
C GLN A 280 29.36 17.76 6.44
N CYS A 281 28.24 17.05 6.29
CA CYS A 281 27.85 15.96 7.19
C CYS A 281 28.88 14.82 7.22
N PHE A 282 29.55 14.55 6.09
CA PHE A 282 30.56 13.50 5.95
C PHE A 282 32.00 13.98 6.13
N SER A 283 32.23 15.12 6.79
CA SER A 283 33.60 15.51 7.14
C SER A 283 34.27 14.48 8.05
N LEU A 284 35.50 14.08 7.70
CA LEU A 284 36.27 13.10 8.46
C LEU A 284 36.66 13.61 9.86
N ARG A 285 36.79 14.93 10.04
CA ARG A 285 36.96 15.53 11.36
C ARG A 285 35.58 15.81 11.96
N PRO A 286 35.19 15.17 13.09
CA PRO A 286 33.86 15.35 13.66
C PRO A 286 33.52 16.80 14.01
N ALA A 287 34.52 17.63 14.34
CA ALA A 287 34.35 19.04 14.65
C ALA A 287 33.84 19.89 13.47
N ASP A 288 34.15 19.49 12.24
CA ASP A 288 33.78 20.22 11.02
C ASP A 288 32.35 19.91 10.54
N ARG A 289 31.74 18.84 11.06
CA ARG A 289 30.35 18.48 10.73
C ARG A 289 29.39 19.51 11.32
N PRO A 290 28.20 19.74 10.74
CA PRO A 290 27.23 20.67 11.29
C PRO A 290 26.74 20.25 12.69
N SER A 291 26.15 21.18 13.46
CA SER A 291 25.34 20.85 14.64
C SER A 291 23.95 20.37 14.23
N ALA A 292 23.21 19.75 15.16
CA ALA A 292 21.81 19.39 14.91
C ALA A 292 20.92 20.62 14.64
N ASP A 293 21.20 21.78 15.25
CA ASP A 293 20.51 23.03 14.92
C ASP A 293 20.80 23.48 13.47
N GLN A 294 22.04 23.33 13.00
CA GLN A 294 22.41 23.63 11.61
C GLN A 294 21.77 22.65 10.62
N ILE A 295 21.64 21.37 10.98
CA ILE A 295 20.86 20.39 10.20
C ILE A 295 19.40 20.82 10.09
N LEU A 296 18.76 21.11 11.21
CA LEU A 296 17.35 21.50 11.22
C LEU A 296 17.13 22.81 10.44
N GLY A 297 18.04 23.78 10.58
CA GLY A 297 18.02 25.02 9.82
C GLY A 297 18.16 24.79 8.30
N PHE A 298 19.08 23.94 7.89
CA PHE A 298 19.25 23.57 6.47
C PHE A 298 17.99 22.90 5.91
N VAL A 299 17.48 21.88 6.60
CA VAL A 299 16.30 21.11 6.16
C VAL A 299 15.06 22.00 6.08
N ARG A 300 14.85 22.90 7.04
CA ARG A 300 13.76 23.89 6.99
C ARG A 300 13.93 24.89 5.86
N GLY A 301 15.16 25.28 5.55
CA GLY A 301 15.48 26.11 4.39
C GLY A 301 15.09 25.44 3.08
N GLU A 302 15.47 24.18 2.89
CA GLU A 302 15.09 23.38 1.71
C GLU A 302 13.58 23.12 1.63
N LEU A 303 12.94 22.86 2.76
CA LEU A 303 11.48 22.70 2.83
C LEU A 303 10.77 23.99 2.41
N LEU A 304 11.26 25.15 2.89
CA LEU A 304 10.76 26.45 2.47
C LEU A 304 11.03 26.70 0.98
N HIS A 305 12.17 26.26 0.44
CA HIS A 305 12.45 26.35 -1.00
C HIS A 305 11.47 25.50 -1.83
N CYS A 306 11.12 24.31 -1.34
CA CYS A 306 10.08 23.47 -1.96
C CYS A 306 8.71 24.16 -1.95
N ILE A 307 8.40 24.95 -0.92
CA ILE A 307 7.16 25.72 -0.80
C ILE A 307 7.19 26.99 -1.66
N THR A 308 8.33 27.68 -1.74
CA THR A 308 8.49 29.00 -2.40
C THR A 308 8.87 28.90 -3.89
N GLY A 309 9.40 27.77 -4.34
CA GLY A 309 9.80 27.51 -5.74
C GLY A 309 8.66 27.54 -6.77
N THR A 310 7.41 27.74 -6.34
CA THR A 310 6.23 27.94 -7.20
C THR A 310 5.73 29.39 -7.25
N ARG A 311 6.38 30.36 -6.58
CA ARG A 311 6.03 31.79 -6.67
C ARG A 311 7.26 32.68 -6.80
N SER A 312 7.55 33.11 -8.02
CA SER A 312 8.33 34.33 -8.24
C SER A 312 7.35 35.51 -8.33
N VAL A 313 7.41 36.43 -7.37
CA VAL A 313 7.33 37.90 -7.48
C VAL A 313 7.25 38.51 -6.07
N VAL A 314 8.38 39.15 -5.70
CA VAL A 314 8.55 40.36 -4.87
C VAL A 314 8.23 40.33 -3.36
N GLY A 315 9.26 40.69 -2.58
CA GLY A 315 9.15 41.84 -1.66
C GLY A 315 9.35 41.56 -0.18
N VAL A 316 10.51 41.96 0.33
CA VAL A 316 10.80 42.07 1.77
C VAL A 316 10.02 43.26 2.36
N HIS A 317 9.13 43.02 3.34
CA HIS A 317 9.04 43.69 4.66
C HIS A 317 7.63 43.73 5.28
N THR A 318 7.64 43.59 6.60
CA THR A 318 6.67 44.03 7.63
C THR A 318 5.36 43.25 7.83
N SER A 319 5.26 42.75 9.06
CA SER A 319 4.07 42.26 9.74
C SER A 319 2.84 43.14 9.49
N ASN A 320 1.84 42.58 8.83
CA ASN A 320 0.46 43.02 8.92
C ASN A 320 -0.42 41.80 9.20
N SER A 321 -1.38 41.97 10.10
CA SER A 321 -2.32 40.97 10.61
C SER A 321 -3.36 40.49 9.58
N ARG A 322 -2.98 40.29 8.31
CA ARG A 322 -3.85 39.83 7.23
C ARG A 322 -3.38 38.55 6.51
N ASP A 323 -2.19 38.02 6.81
CA ASP A 323 -1.62 36.89 6.05
C ASP A 323 -2.09 35.50 6.51
N GLY A 324 -3.08 35.41 7.41
CA GLY A 324 -3.55 34.14 7.97
C GLY A 324 -2.47 33.42 8.79
N ILE A 325 -2.82 32.28 9.39
CA ILE A 325 -1.84 31.42 10.07
C ILE A 325 -1.10 30.59 9.00
N PRO A 326 0.24 30.69 8.87
CA PRO A 326 0.98 30.05 7.77
C PRO A 326 0.71 28.55 7.63
N ASP A 327 0.71 27.79 8.73
CA ASP A 327 0.49 26.34 8.71
C ASP A 327 -0.91 25.96 8.21
N VAL A 328 -1.91 26.78 8.54
CA VAL A 328 -3.30 26.61 8.08
C VAL A 328 -3.38 26.86 6.58
N ILE A 329 -2.78 27.95 6.10
CA ILE A 329 -2.76 28.30 4.67
C ILE A 329 -2.00 27.23 3.87
N THR A 330 -0.84 26.80 4.35
CA THR A 330 -0.02 25.77 3.70
C THR A 330 -0.77 24.43 3.61
N GLU A 331 -1.36 23.96 4.70
CA GLU A 331 -2.10 22.69 4.70
C GLU A 331 -3.38 22.76 3.86
N PHE A 332 -4.09 23.90 3.90
CA PHE A 332 -5.26 24.14 3.04
C PHE A 332 -4.88 24.06 1.55
N ASN A 333 -3.87 24.82 1.12
CA ASN A 333 -3.45 24.85 -0.28
C ASN A 333 -2.96 23.48 -0.76
N ARG A 334 -2.21 22.76 0.09
CA ARG A 334 -1.74 21.41 -0.20
C ARG A 334 -2.91 20.45 -0.44
N ARG A 335 -3.92 20.43 0.45
CA ARG A 335 -5.10 19.57 0.27
C ARG A 335 -5.97 19.96 -0.91
N VAL A 336 -6.13 21.25 -1.17
CA VAL A 336 -6.85 21.75 -2.35
C VAL A 336 -6.19 21.26 -3.64
N SER A 337 -4.85 21.31 -3.71
CA SER A 337 -4.10 20.82 -4.88
C SER A 337 -4.16 19.29 -5.02
N ASP A 338 -3.92 18.56 -3.93
CA ASP A 338 -3.64 17.11 -4.00
C ASP A 338 -4.89 16.22 -3.91
N GLN A 339 -5.95 16.71 -3.24
CA GLN A 339 -7.08 15.88 -2.80
C GLN A 339 -8.43 16.34 -3.36
N MET A 340 -8.63 17.65 -3.55
CA MET A 340 -9.94 18.17 -3.97
C MET A 340 -10.18 17.94 -5.46
N PRO A 341 -11.44 17.73 -5.91
CA PRO A 341 -11.77 17.76 -7.33
C PRO A 341 -11.39 19.08 -8.02
N THR A 342 -11.20 19.03 -9.34
CA THR A 342 -10.82 20.21 -10.16
C THR A 342 -11.85 21.33 -10.06
N HIS A 343 -13.12 20.95 -10.09
CA HIS A 343 -14.25 21.84 -9.88
C HIS A 343 -15.24 21.23 -8.89
N LEU A 344 -15.92 22.09 -8.14
CA LEU A 344 -16.96 21.75 -7.18
C LEU A 344 -18.14 22.70 -7.37
N ILE A 345 -19.29 22.32 -6.82
CA ILE A 345 -20.45 23.19 -6.68
C ILE A 345 -20.35 23.86 -5.32
N TYR A 346 -20.29 25.18 -5.28
CA TYR A 346 -20.52 25.93 -4.06
C TYR A 346 -22.03 26.09 -3.86
N ILE A 347 -22.57 25.35 -2.89
CA ILE A 347 -24.01 25.16 -2.68
C ILE A 347 -24.74 26.48 -2.44
N PRO A 348 -24.26 27.42 -1.58
CA PRO A 348 -24.99 28.66 -1.28
C PRO A 348 -25.29 29.53 -2.50
N GLU A 349 -24.45 29.47 -3.53
CA GLU A 349 -24.63 30.24 -4.77
C GLU A 349 -25.04 29.37 -5.97
N MET A 350 -25.15 28.05 -5.78
CA MET A 350 -25.41 27.06 -6.83
C MET A 350 -24.56 27.29 -8.09
N ARG A 351 -23.24 27.45 -7.92
CA ARG A 351 -22.30 27.70 -9.02
C ARG A 351 -21.07 26.81 -8.95
N LEU A 352 -20.43 26.61 -10.09
CA LEU A 352 -19.12 25.99 -10.16
C LEU A 352 -18.04 26.90 -9.56
N VAL A 353 -17.10 26.28 -8.86
CA VAL A 353 -15.90 26.89 -8.29
C VAL A 353 -14.71 26.00 -8.63
N SER A 354 -13.60 26.61 -9.06
CA SER A 354 -12.33 25.90 -9.23
C SER A 354 -11.57 25.79 -7.91
N ARG A 355 -10.53 24.96 -7.89
CA ARG A 355 -9.55 24.89 -6.77
C ARG A 355 -9.02 26.26 -6.36
N ASP A 356 -8.73 27.14 -7.33
CA ASP A 356 -8.15 28.46 -7.10
C ASP A 356 -9.11 29.42 -6.38
N GLU A 357 -10.42 29.21 -6.52
CA GLU A 357 -11.45 30.04 -5.89
C GLU A 357 -11.75 29.62 -4.44
N LEU A 358 -11.39 28.40 -4.03
CA LEU A 358 -11.78 27.84 -2.72
C LEU A 358 -11.23 28.66 -1.55
N ALA A 359 -10.02 29.20 -1.66
CA ALA A 359 -9.44 30.04 -0.60
C ALA A 359 -10.28 31.31 -0.39
N ALA A 360 -10.73 31.97 -1.45
CA ALA A 360 -11.54 33.19 -1.35
C ALA A 360 -12.93 32.94 -0.73
N ILE A 361 -13.46 31.73 -0.90
CA ILE A 361 -14.78 31.34 -0.41
C ILE A 361 -14.72 30.87 1.04
N LEU A 362 -13.79 29.96 1.35
CA LEU A 362 -13.68 29.32 2.65
C LEU A 362 -12.86 30.14 3.65
N LYS A 363 -12.10 31.13 3.16
CA LYS A 363 -11.34 32.10 3.95
C LYS A 363 -10.46 31.48 5.04
N PRO A 364 -9.53 30.56 4.69
CA PRO A 364 -8.62 29.94 5.66
C PRO A 364 -7.76 30.97 6.41
N GLU A 365 -7.58 32.17 5.87
CA GLU A 365 -6.88 33.29 6.51
C GLU A 365 -7.61 33.87 7.73
N MET A 366 -8.91 33.58 7.88
CA MET A 366 -9.70 34.04 9.02
C MET A 366 -9.59 33.12 10.25
N VAL A 367 -8.95 31.96 10.10
CA VAL A 367 -8.71 31.03 11.21
C VAL A 367 -7.78 31.67 12.24
N THR A 368 -8.18 31.63 13.50
CA THR A 368 -7.40 32.13 14.64
C THR A 368 -6.76 31.01 15.46
N GLU A 369 -5.78 31.35 16.29
CA GLU A 369 -5.20 30.39 17.26
C GLU A 369 -6.26 29.91 18.28
N GLU A 370 -7.27 30.74 18.57
CA GLU A 370 -8.39 30.31 19.40
C GLU A 370 -9.19 29.20 18.71
N ASP A 371 -9.45 29.30 17.41
CA ASP A 371 -10.16 28.26 16.66
C ASP A 371 -9.39 26.93 16.68
N ILE A 372 -8.06 26.99 16.50
CA ILE A 372 -7.19 25.80 16.57
C ILE A 372 -7.22 25.19 17.98
N SER A 373 -7.14 26.01 19.03
CA SER A 373 -7.19 25.50 20.41
C SER A 373 -8.55 24.91 20.79
N ARG A 374 -9.66 25.48 20.29
CA ARG A 374 -11.03 25.01 20.54
C ARG A 374 -11.34 23.67 19.88
N CYS A 375 -10.77 23.38 18.70
CA CYS A 375 -11.01 22.12 18.00
C CYS A 375 -10.44 20.89 18.74
N GLY A 376 -9.44 21.10 19.61
CA GLY A 376 -8.76 20.06 20.38
C GLY A 376 -8.00 19.04 19.52
N GLY A 377 -6.91 18.47 20.04
CA GLY A 377 -6.11 17.49 19.32
C GLY A 377 -4.85 17.13 20.09
N TRP A 378 -4.12 16.12 19.62
CA TRP A 378 -2.87 15.69 20.27
C TRP A 378 -1.75 16.74 20.15
N SER A 379 -1.73 17.48 19.04
CA SER A 379 -0.84 18.64 18.83
C SER A 379 -1.54 19.71 17.99
N ARG A 380 -1.02 20.93 18.01
CA ARG A 380 -1.51 22.05 17.19
C ARG A 380 -1.55 21.67 15.70
N GLN A 381 -0.49 21.05 15.21
CA GLN A 381 -0.39 20.59 13.82
C GLN A 381 -1.42 19.50 13.50
N SER A 382 -1.56 18.52 14.40
CA SER A 382 -2.57 17.46 14.25
C SER A 382 -3.99 18.04 14.17
N THR A 383 -4.32 19.07 14.96
CA THR A 383 -5.64 19.72 14.89
C THR A 383 -5.88 20.37 13.53
N ILE A 384 -4.88 21.07 12.98
CA ILE A 384 -4.96 21.68 11.65
C ILE A 384 -5.16 20.59 10.59
N GLU A 385 -4.30 19.57 10.58
CA GLU A 385 -4.26 18.53 9.55
C GLU A 385 -5.47 17.57 9.61
N SER A 386 -5.99 17.22 10.79
CA SER A 386 -6.99 16.15 10.94
C SER A 386 -8.42 16.63 11.18
N LYS A 387 -8.62 17.87 11.66
CA LYS A 387 -9.95 18.37 12.02
C LYS A 387 -10.31 19.66 11.31
N LEU A 388 -9.48 20.69 11.44
CA LEU A 388 -9.82 22.03 10.99
C LEU A 388 -9.90 22.09 9.46
N ILE A 389 -8.80 21.82 8.75
CA ILE A 389 -8.78 21.89 7.29
C ILE A 389 -9.72 20.86 6.65
N PRO A 390 -9.74 19.57 7.06
CA PRO A 390 -10.74 18.63 6.57
C PRO A 390 -12.18 19.08 6.83
N GLY A 391 -12.43 19.77 7.95
CA GLY A 391 -13.73 20.34 8.30
C GLY A 391 -14.15 21.47 7.35
N MET A 392 -13.21 22.32 6.94
CA MET A 392 -13.45 23.40 5.96
C MET A 392 -13.68 22.88 4.55
N LEU A 393 -12.95 21.83 4.16
CA LEU A 393 -13.00 21.23 2.83
C LEU A 393 -14.08 20.14 2.67
N LYS A 394 -15.02 20.02 3.63
CA LYS A 394 -16.11 19.04 3.54
C LYS A 394 -16.93 19.25 2.27
N TYR A 395 -16.99 18.21 1.44
CA TYR A 395 -17.87 18.15 0.29
C TYR A 395 -18.68 16.86 0.28
N ALA A 396 -19.90 16.94 -0.22
CA ALA A 396 -20.71 15.79 -0.56
C ALA A 396 -20.45 15.38 -2.01
N ILE A 397 -20.53 14.09 -2.30
CA ILE A 397 -20.38 13.55 -3.65
C ILE A 397 -21.64 12.80 -4.07
N LEU A 398 -22.15 13.05 -5.27
CA LEU A 398 -23.33 12.38 -5.81
C LEU A 398 -22.94 11.10 -6.53
N SER A 399 -23.54 9.99 -6.12
CA SER A 399 -23.52 8.73 -6.87
C SER A 399 -24.94 8.43 -7.34
N HIS A 400 -25.12 8.27 -8.65
CA HIS A 400 -26.47 8.08 -9.19
C HIS A 400 -26.47 7.31 -10.51
N ARG A 401 -27.66 6.96 -10.98
CA ARG A 401 -27.87 6.68 -12.40
C ARG A 401 -28.08 8.01 -13.14
N TRP A 402 -27.41 8.18 -14.27
CA TRP A 402 -27.71 9.27 -15.20
C TRP A 402 -29.15 9.13 -15.70
N GLY A 403 -29.98 10.14 -15.44
CA GLY A 403 -31.34 10.26 -15.96
C GLY A 403 -31.38 11.01 -17.29
N GLU A 404 -32.58 11.32 -17.78
CA GLU A 404 -32.75 12.21 -18.92
C GLU A 404 -32.40 13.66 -18.52
N LEU A 405 -31.60 14.33 -19.35
CA LEU A 405 -31.27 15.76 -19.24
C LEU A 405 -30.54 16.16 -17.93
N GLU A 406 -29.50 15.41 -17.55
CA GLU A 406 -28.56 15.85 -16.50
C GLU A 406 -27.83 17.13 -16.91
N PRO A 407 -27.65 18.09 -15.99
CA PRO A 407 -26.86 19.28 -16.29
C PRO A 407 -25.42 18.90 -16.57
N THR A 408 -24.87 19.48 -17.64
CA THR A 408 -23.45 19.38 -18.00
C THR A 408 -22.63 20.47 -17.33
N PHE A 409 -21.30 20.38 -17.47
CA PHE A 409 -20.38 21.42 -17.00
C PHE A 409 -20.71 22.80 -17.59
N GLU A 410 -20.97 22.87 -18.90
CA GLU A 410 -21.30 24.13 -19.57
C GLU A 410 -22.69 24.68 -19.20
N ASP A 411 -23.66 23.81 -18.91
CA ASP A 411 -24.98 24.26 -18.42
C ASP A 411 -24.84 24.97 -17.08
N LEU A 412 -24.10 24.38 -16.14
CA LEU A 412 -23.93 24.93 -14.79
C LEU A 412 -23.03 26.18 -14.79
N LYS A 413 -22.00 26.19 -15.62
CA LYS A 413 -21.12 27.36 -15.84
C LYS A 413 -21.88 28.55 -16.45
N SER A 414 -22.73 28.28 -17.44
CA SER A 414 -23.54 29.32 -18.10
C SER A 414 -24.83 29.66 -17.34
N ARG A 415 -25.12 28.97 -16.22
CA ARG A 415 -26.35 29.08 -15.42
C ARG A 415 -27.63 28.84 -16.23
N LYS A 416 -27.56 27.97 -17.24
CA LYS A 416 -28.69 27.58 -18.10
C LYS A 416 -29.23 26.20 -17.77
N CYS A 417 -29.38 25.90 -16.48
CA CYS A 417 -29.88 24.60 -16.06
C CYS A 417 -31.40 24.61 -15.87
N ASN A 418 -32.09 23.62 -16.43
CA ASN A 418 -33.51 23.38 -16.23
C ASN A 418 -33.81 21.88 -16.36
N GLY A 419 -35.06 21.51 -16.10
CA GLY A 419 -35.52 20.13 -16.28
C GLY A 419 -35.25 19.20 -15.09
N PRO A 420 -35.62 17.91 -15.24
CA PRO A 420 -35.63 16.95 -14.13
C PRO A 420 -34.24 16.62 -13.59
N GLY A 421 -33.21 16.54 -14.44
CA GLY A 421 -31.83 16.33 -13.99
C GLY A 421 -31.31 17.47 -13.11
N TYR A 422 -31.63 18.73 -13.46
CA TYR A 422 -31.26 19.87 -12.61
C TYR A 422 -32.05 19.91 -11.30
N ALA A 423 -33.34 19.56 -11.31
CA ALA A 423 -34.12 19.43 -10.07
C ALA A 423 -33.53 18.36 -9.13
N LYS A 424 -33.06 17.25 -9.70
CA LYS A 424 -32.33 16.21 -8.95
C LYS A 424 -31.02 16.74 -8.36
N LEU A 425 -30.25 17.52 -9.13
CA LEU A 425 -29.02 18.14 -8.64
C LEU A 425 -29.29 19.13 -7.49
N LEU A 426 -30.35 19.95 -7.59
CA LEU A 426 -30.75 20.87 -6.53
C LEU A 426 -31.09 20.12 -5.23
N GLU A 427 -31.85 19.03 -5.34
CA GLU A 427 -32.21 18.24 -4.17
C GLU A 427 -31.00 17.52 -3.57
N PHE A 428 -30.06 17.04 -4.40
CA PHE A 428 -28.75 16.57 -3.92
C PHE A 428 -28.00 17.64 -3.13
N CYS A 429 -27.89 18.87 -3.65
CA CYS A 429 -27.22 19.97 -2.95
C CYS A 429 -27.92 20.31 -1.62
N ARG A 430 -29.25 20.26 -1.59
CA ARG A 430 -30.04 20.43 -0.36
C ARG A 430 -29.72 19.35 0.67
N LYS A 431 -29.63 18.08 0.24
CA LYS A 431 -29.20 16.97 1.10
C LYS A 431 -27.75 17.09 1.56
N ALA A 432 -26.86 17.59 0.71
CA ALA A 432 -25.47 17.87 1.09
C ALA A 432 -25.39 18.93 2.20
N GLU A 433 -26.21 19.99 2.12
CA GLU A 433 -26.30 21.03 3.14
C GLU A 433 -26.85 20.48 4.48
N GLU A 434 -27.84 19.59 4.45
CA GLU A 434 -28.32 18.87 5.66
C GLU A 434 -27.19 18.10 6.39
N HIS A 435 -26.18 17.65 5.66
CA HIS A 435 -24.99 16.99 6.21
C HIS A 435 -23.84 17.96 6.58
N GLY A 436 -24.07 19.27 6.46
CA GLY A 436 -23.10 20.31 6.80
C GLY A 436 -22.01 20.51 5.75
N CYS A 437 -22.25 20.11 4.50
CA CYS A 437 -21.33 20.38 3.39
C CYS A 437 -21.70 21.72 2.71
N LEU A 438 -20.71 22.58 2.50
CA LEU A 438 -20.85 23.79 1.66
C LEU A 438 -20.49 23.54 0.19
N LEU A 439 -19.80 22.43 -0.05
CA LEU A 439 -19.32 22.00 -1.35
C LEU A 439 -20.00 20.70 -1.76
N ALA A 440 -20.26 20.56 -3.05
CA ALA A 440 -20.86 19.38 -3.64
C ALA A 440 -20.13 19.00 -4.93
N TRP A 441 -20.14 17.71 -5.29
CA TRP A 441 -19.55 17.22 -6.53
C TRP A 441 -20.47 16.26 -7.26
N SER A 442 -20.54 16.38 -8.59
CA SER A 442 -21.23 15.46 -9.49
C SER A 442 -20.42 15.30 -10.79
N ASP A 443 -20.22 14.07 -11.24
CA ASP A 443 -19.44 13.74 -12.45
C ASP A 443 -20.05 14.30 -13.75
N THR A 444 -21.34 14.63 -13.74
CA THR A 444 -22.04 15.19 -14.90
C THR A 444 -21.67 16.64 -15.17
N CYS A 445 -21.48 17.44 -14.11
CA CYS A 445 -21.34 18.90 -14.19
C CYS A 445 -20.09 19.48 -13.53
N CYS A 446 -19.34 18.70 -12.75
CA CYS A 446 -18.08 19.15 -12.12
C CYS A 446 -16.82 18.73 -12.90
N ILE A 447 -16.98 18.02 -14.02
CA ILE A 447 -15.87 17.63 -14.89
C ILE A 447 -16.07 18.29 -16.24
N ASN A 448 -15.09 19.09 -16.68
CA ASN A 448 -15.08 19.56 -18.06
C ASN A 448 -14.66 18.42 -19.01
N LYS A 449 -15.65 17.72 -19.56
CA LYS A 449 -15.44 16.59 -20.47
C LYS A 449 -14.87 16.98 -21.84
N GLU A 450 -14.83 18.27 -22.18
CA GLU A 450 -14.19 18.79 -23.40
C GLU A 450 -12.68 18.98 -23.22
N SER A 451 -12.22 19.10 -21.97
CA SER A 451 -10.79 19.17 -21.62
C SER A 451 -10.24 17.76 -21.42
N SER A 452 -9.42 17.29 -22.35
CA SER A 452 -8.84 15.94 -22.28
C SER A 452 -7.93 15.74 -21.07
N SER A 453 -7.18 16.76 -20.66
CA SER A 453 -6.33 16.73 -19.48
C SER A 453 -7.14 16.64 -18.19
N GLU A 454 -8.23 17.40 -18.09
CA GLU A 454 -9.12 17.36 -16.93
C GLU A 454 -9.86 16.04 -16.83
N LEU A 455 -10.37 15.51 -17.96
CA LEU A 455 -11.04 14.23 -17.99
C LEU A 455 -10.11 13.08 -17.56
N ASP A 456 -8.86 13.12 -18.02
CA ASP A 456 -7.82 12.13 -17.66
C ASP A 456 -7.43 12.22 -16.17
N GLU A 457 -7.27 13.43 -15.61
CA GLU A 457 -7.09 13.63 -14.18
C GLU A 457 -8.28 13.12 -13.36
N ALA A 458 -9.50 13.44 -13.80
CA ALA A 458 -10.72 13.07 -13.12
C ALA A 458 -10.86 11.55 -13.02
N ILE A 459 -10.68 10.83 -14.13
CA ILE A 459 -10.77 9.37 -14.15
C ILE A 459 -9.72 8.72 -13.23
N ARG A 460 -8.48 9.21 -13.24
CA ARG A 460 -7.43 8.68 -12.34
C ARG A 460 -7.65 9.03 -10.87
N SER A 461 -8.41 10.08 -10.58
CA SER A 461 -8.59 10.59 -9.22
C SER A 461 -9.95 10.25 -8.62
N MET A 462 -10.91 9.79 -9.42
CA MET A 462 -12.30 9.61 -9.01
C MET A 462 -12.44 8.72 -7.78
N TYR A 463 -11.73 7.59 -7.72
CA TYR A 463 -11.72 6.73 -6.53
C TYR A 463 -11.31 7.50 -5.26
N ARG A 464 -10.26 8.33 -5.34
CA ARG A 464 -9.79 9.14 -4.21
C ARG A 464 -10.81 10.21 -3.84
N TRP A 465 -11.45 10.84 -4.82
CA TRP A 465 -12.52 11.81 -4.56
C TRP A 465 -13.72 11.16 -3.86
N TYR A 466 -14.16 9.98 -4.28
CA TYR A 466 -15.22 9.25 -3.55
C TYR A 466 -14.79 8.83 -2.13
N ARG A 467 -13.52 8.43 -1.95
CA ARG A 467 -12.97 8.05 -0.64
C ARG A 467 -12.86 9.23 0.32
N ASP A 468 -12.42 10.38 -0.19
CA ASP A 468 -12.09 11.56 0.60
C ASP A 468 -13.29 12.51 0.77
N ALA A 469 -14.39 12.28 0.04
CA ALA A 469 -15.65 12.96 0.26
C ALA A 469 -16.17 12.74 1.69
N TYR A 470 -16.76 13.79 2.28
CA TYR A 470 -17.32 13.69 3.63
C TYR A 470 -18.50 12.72 3.66
N ILE A 471 -19.32 12.73 2.61
CA ILE A 471 -20.42 11.77 2.43
C ILE A 471 -20.71 11.56 0.94
N CYS A 472 -20.93 10.30 0.57
CA CYS A 472 -21.44 9.93 -0.74
C CYS A 472 -22.96 9.75 -0.66
N ILE A 473 -23.69 10.60 -1.36
CA ILE A 473 -25.15 10.57 -1.42
C ILE A 473 -25.54 9.76 -2.64
N VAL A 474 -26.25 8.65 -2.41
CA VAL A 474 -26.73 7.76 -3.45
C VAL A 474 -28.21 8.02 -3.70
N HIS A 475 -28.58 8.33 -4.94
CA HIS A 475 -29.98 8.41 -5.36
C HIS A 475 -30.34 7.19 -6.20
N LEU A 476 -31.26 6.38 -5.69
CA LEU A 476 -31.80 5.19 -6.34
C LEU A 476 -33.07 5.55 -7.12
N ALA A 477 -33.19 5.02 -8.33
CA ALA A 477 -34.28 5.35 -9.24
C ALA A 477 -35.53 4.50 -9.01
N GLN A 478 -35.39 3.32 -8.39
CA GLN A 478 -36.48 2.35 -8.25
C GLN A 478 -36.62 1.78 -6.85
N SER A 479 -35.55 1.72 -6.06
CA SER A 479 -35.59 1.09 -4.74
C SER A 479 -36.06 2.04 -3.66
N GLU A 480 -37.11 1.66 -2.93
CA GLU A 480 -37.67 2.41 -1.81
C GLU A 480 -37.34 1.77 -0.44
N SER A 481 -36.83 0.54 -0.45
CA SER A 481 -36.50 -0.22 0.76
C SER A 481 -35.32 -1.19 0.54
N LEU A 482 -34.81 -1.78 1.64
CA LEU A 482 -33.68 -2.71 1.62
C LEU A 482 -33.97 -4.02 0.87
N GLU A 483 -35.25 -4.43 0.82
CA GLU A 483 -35.72 -5.60 0.10
C GLU A 483 -35.67 -5.37 -1.42
N THR A 484 -35.88 -4.14 -1.85
CA THR A 484 -35.99 -3.77 -3.27
C THR A 484 -34.66 -3.42 -3.94
N LEU A 485 -33.57 -3.22 -3.19
CA LEU A 485 -32.26 -2.78 -3.70
C LEU A 485 -31.83 -3.46 -5.02
N GLY A 486 -32.03 -4.79 -5.13
CA GLY A 486 -31.57 -5.57 -6.29
C GLY A 486 -32.24 -5.23 -7.62
N ILE A 487 -33.33 -4.46 -7.64
CA ILE A 487 -33.99 -4.04 -8.88
C ILE A 487 -33.34 -2.81 -9.51
N ASP A 488 -32.56 -2.04 -8.75
CA ASP A 488 -32.01 -0.77 -9.21
C ASP A 488 -30.81 -0.99 -10.14
N GLU A 489 -30.83 -0.31 -11.29
CA GLU A 489 -29.72 -0.36 -12.24
C GLU A 489 -28.39 0.14 -11.65
N TRP A 490 -28.45 0.94 -10.57
CA TRP A 490 -27.25 1.39 -9.87
C TRP A 490 -26.30 0.23 -9.53
N PHE A 491 -26.81 -0.93 -9.13
CA PHE A 491 -25.98 -2.09 -8.75
C PHE A 491 -25.33 -2.82 -9.93
N ILE A 492 -25.78 -2.58 -11.16
CA ILE A 492 -25.23 -3.19 -12.37
C ILE A 492 -24.39 -2.21 -13.20
N ARG A 493 -24.22 -0.95 -12.79
CA ARG A 493 -23.31 -0.02 -13.49
C ARG A 493 -21.87 -0.28 -13.07
N SER A 494 -20.92 -0.14 -13.99
CA SER A 494 -19.49 -0.40 -13.68
C SER A 494 -18.89 0.61 -12.71
N TRP A 495 -19.08 1.91 -12.96
CA TRP A 495 -18.52 2.99 -12.15
C TRP A 495 -19.01 2.97 -10.69
N THR A 496 -20.28 2.63 -10.44
CA THR A 496 -20.84 2.60 -9.08
C THR A 496 -20.16 1.57 -8.17
N LEU A 497 -19.36 0.63 -8.70
CA LEU A 497 -18.59 -0.31 -7.89
C LEU A 497 -17.53 0.41 -7.10
N GLN A 498 -16.77 1.28 -7.78
CA GLN A 498 -15.70 2.02 -7.14
C GLN A 498 -16.28 3.07 -6.20
N GLU A 499 -17.42 3.68 -6.56
CA GLU A 499 -18.15 4.63 -5.71
C GLU A 499 -18.61 3.96 -4.41
N LEU A 500 -19.16 2.75 -4.51
CA LEU A 500 -19.56 1.94 -3.36
C LEU A 500 -18.38 1.57 -2.46
N LEU A 501 -17.26 1.13 -3.05
CA LEU A 501 -16.11 0.62 -2.29
C LEU A 501 -15.22 1.72 -1.73
N ALA A 502 -15.10 2.85 -2.43
CA ALA A 502 -14.22 3.94 -2.04
C ALA A 502 -14.76 4.72 -0.83
N SER A 503 -16.06 5.05 -0.83
CA SER A 503 -16.65 5.94 0.17
C SER A 503 -16.86 5.25 1.51
N PRO A 504 -16.20 5.68 2.61
CA PRO A 504 -16.45 5.12 3.94
C PRO A 504 -17.81 5.54 4.51
N ARG A 505 -18.34 6.69 4.07
CA ARG A 505 -19.62 7.26 4.51
C ARG A 505 -20.57 7.38 3.34
N MET A 506 -21.74 6.75 3.44
CA MET A 506 -22.75 6.77 2.38
C MET A 506 -24.15 7.00 2.95
N LYS A 507 -24.99 7.69 2.18
CA LYS A 507 -26.42 7.84 2.46
C LYS A 507 -27.25 7.58 1.22
N PHE A 508 -28.12 6.57 1.29
CA PHE A 508 -28.99 6.13 0.20
C PHE A 508 -30.38 6.70 0.36
N TYR A 509 -30.88 7.24 -0.74
CA TYR A 509 -32.19 7.80 -0.89
C TYR A 509 -32.94 7.10 -2.01
N GLY A 510 -34.22 6.81 -1.79
CA GLY A 510 -35.11 6.31 -2.83
C GLY A 510 -35.52 7.41 -3.83
N PRO A 511 -36.46 7.09 -4.75
CA PRO A 511 -36.85 7.97 -5.86
C PRO A 511 -37.34 9.35 -5.39
N SER A 512 -38.08 9.39 -4.29
CA SER A 512 -38.63 10.61 -3.67
C SER A 512 -37.68 11.27 -2.65
N TRP A 513 -36.38 11.00 -2.71
CA TRP A 513 -35.39 11.53 -1.76
C TRP A 513 -35.69 11.19 -0.28
N THR A 514 -36.39 10.08 -0.07
CA THR A 514 -36.64 9.52 1.25
C THR A 514 -35.48 8.60 1.62
N PRO A 515 -34.87 8.76 2.81
CA PRO A 515 -33.72 7.95 3.20
C PRO A 515 -34.15 6.50 3.45
N LEU A 516 -33.31 5.55 3.02
CA LEU A 516 -33.60 4.11 3.20
C LEU A 516 -33.43 3.62 4.64
N THR A 517 -32.57 4.29 5.41
CA THR A 517 -32.37 4.04 6.85
C THR A 517 -32.43 5.35 7.64
N GLN A 518 -32.47 5.28 8.96
CA GLN A 518 -32.43 6.47 9.82
C GLN A 518 -31.00 6.91 10.21
N ASN A 519 -29.98 6.08 9.96
CA ASN A 519 -28.60 6.38 10.34
C ASN A 519 -28.02 7.49 9.44
N GLU A 520 -27.12 8.33 9.97
CA GLU A 520 -26.45 9.35 9.15
C GLU A 520 -25.53 8.73 8.08
N ASN A 521 -24.93 7.59 8.40
CA ASN A 521 -24.12 6.78 7.51
C ASN A 521 -24.74 5.37 7.45
N ASP A 522 -25.27 5.01 6.29
CA ASP A 522 -25.92 3.70 6.12
C ASP A 522 -24.94 2.53 6.23
N LYS A 523 -23.62 2.77 6.07
CA LYS A 523 -22.61 1.73 6.29
C LYS A 523 -22.38 1.37 7.76
N ASP A 524 -22.90 2.16 8.70
CA ASP A 524 -22.91 1.82 10.12
C ASP A 524 -24.10 0.91 10.49
N ASP A 525 -25.07 0.77 9.58
CA ASP A 525 -26.24 -0.10 9.74
C ASP A 525 -25.93 -1.52 9.27
N ALA A 526 -25.89 -2.47 10.21
CA ALA A 526 -25.62 -3.87 9.90
C ALA A 526 -26.65 -4.47 8.91
N ALA A 527 -27.94 -4.16 9.07
CA ALA A 527 -28.99 -4.69 8.20
C ALA A 527 -28.84 -4.16 6.76
N PHE A 528 -28.48 -2.89 6.64
CA PHE A 528 -28.14 -2.27 5.35
C PHE A 528 -26.93 -2.95 4.69
N VAL A 529 -25.83 -3.13 5.42
CA VAL A 529 -24.62 -3.77 4.91
C VAL A 529 -24.88 -5.23 4.48
N PHE A 530 -25.70 -5.98 5.23
CA PHE A 530 -26.11 -7.32 4.82
C PHE A 530 -26.98 -7.32 3.56
N ALA A 531 -27.89 -6.35 3.40
CA ALA A 531 -28.69 -6.21 2.20
C ALA A 531 -27.81 -5.88 0.98
N LEU A 532 -26.85 -4.95 1.13
CA LEU A 532 -25.85 -4.65 0.10
C LEU A 532 -25.03 -5.88 -0.26
N SER A 533 -24.54 -6.63 0.73
CA SER A 533 -23.75 -7.85 0.50
C SER A 533 -24.53 -8.89 -0.30
N ARG A 534 -25.82 -9.07 0.00
CA ARG A 534 -26.70 -9.99 -0.73
C ARG A 534 -26.86 -9.59 -2.20
N VAL A 535 -27.02 -8.30 -2.50
CA VAL A 535 -27.22 -7.79 -3.86
C VAL A 535 -25.92 -7.79 -4.65
N THR A 536 -24.84 -7.27 -4.06
CA THR A 536 -23.55 -7.07 -4.74
C THR A 536 -22.65 -8.31 -4.76
N LYS A 537 -22.91 -9.28 -3.87
CA LYS A 537 -22.05 -10.44 -3.59
C LYS A 537 -20.69 -10.07 -3.00
N ILE A 538 -20.55 -8.85 -2.47
CA ILE A 538 -19.34 -8.36 -1.81
C ILE A 538 -19.43 -8.66 -0.31
N PRO A 539 -18.37 -9.18 0.34
CA PRO A 539 -18.39 -9.42 1.78
C PRO A 539 -18.65 -8.14 2.60
N PRO A 540 -19.38 -8.20 3.73
CA PRO A 540 -19.65 -7.04 4.59
C PRO A 540 -18.41 -6.24 4.98
N ASN A 541 -17.32 -6.93 5.33
CA ASN A 541 -16.07 -6.26 5.70
C ASN A 541 -15.46 -5.47 4.52
N ASP A 542 -15.60 -5.96 3.30
CA ASP A 542 -15.13 -5.25 2.10
C ASP A 542 -16.04 -4.07 1.74
N LEU A 543 -17.32 -4.10 2.10
CA LEU A 543 -18.21 -2.95 1.93
C LEU A 543 -17.85 -1.79 2.88
N CYS A 544 -17.40 -2.09 4.09
CA CYS A 544 -17.06 -1.07 5.10
C CYS A 544 -15.58 -0.66 5.08
N ASN A 545 -14.66 -1.60 4.84
CA ASN A 545 -13.22 -1.43 5.03
C ASN A 545 -12.42 -1.90 3.80
N PHE A 546 -12.87 -1.54 2.60
CA PHE A 546 -12.21 -1.92 1.37
C PHE A 546 -10.77 -1.38 1.29
N ARG A 547 -9.84 -2.21 0.83
CA ARG A 547 -8.46 -1.79 0.53
C ARG A 547 -8.18 -1.96 -0.96
N PRO A 548 -7.90 -0.87 -1.70
CA PRO A 548 -7.54 -0.96 -3.10
C PRO A 548 -6.16 -1.64 -3.25
N GLY A 549 -5.91 -2.22 -4.43
CA GLY A 549 -4.65 -2.90 -4.74
C GLY A 549 -4.81 -4.18 -5.56
N PRO A 550 -3.69 -4.77 -6.05
CA PRO A 550 -3.70 -5.91 -6.96
C PRO A 550 -3.92 -7.27 -6.26
N ASN A 551 -4.14 -7.29 -4.95
CA ASN A 551 -4.46 -8.48 -4.18
C ASN A 551 -5.94 -8.87 -4.32
N ARG A 552 -6.24 -10.15 -4.12
CA ARG A 552 -7.58 -10.75 -4.30
C ARG A 552 -8.16 -10.42 -5.67
N ALA A 553 -7.29 -10.40 -6.68
CA ALA A 553 -7.65 -9.80 -7.95
C ALA A 553 -8.80 -10.57 -8.62
N TRP A 554 -8.75 -11.90 -8.56
CA TRP A 554 -9.82 -12.78 -9.01
C TRP A 554 -11.16 -12.45 -8.32
N GLU A 555 -11.17 -12.30 -7.00
CA GLU A 555 -12.38 -12.02 -6.22
C GLU A 555 -12.99 -10.66 -6.62
N LYS A 556 -12.16 -9.62 -6.70
CA LYS A 556 -12.58 -8.28 -7.14
C LYS A 556 -13.12 -8.28 -8.58
N MET A 557 -12.55 -9.10 -9.46
CA MET A 557 -13.09 -9.30 -10.82
C MET A 557 -14.48 -9.91 -10.80
N THR A 558 -14.76 -10.86 -9.91
CA THR A 558 -16.11 -11.43 -9.79
C THR A 558 -17.15 -10.41 -9.33
N TRP A 559 -16.77 -9.43 -8.51
CA TRP A 559 -17.66 -8.32 -8.10
C TRP A 559 -18.00 -7.39 -9.27
N ALA A 560 -17.11 -7.29 -10.25
CA ALA A 560 -17.30 -6.52 -11.48
C ALA A 560 -17.98 -7.31 -12.60
N ALA A 561 -18.02 -8.65 -12.53
CA ALA A 561 -18.44 -9.53 -13.62
C ALA A 561 -19.87 -9.30 -14.16
N ASN A 562 -20.80 -8.84 -13.33
CA ASN A 562 -22.19 -8.60 -13.72
C ASN A 562 -22.49 -7.12 -13.99
N ARG A 563 -21.46 -6.27 -13.99
CA ARG A 563 -21.60 -4.84 -14.22
C ARG A 563 -21.45 -4.52 -15.70
N LYS A 564 -22.15 -3.46 -16.13
CA LYS A 564 -22.29 -3.01 -17.51
C LYS A 564 -21.75 -1.60 -17.66
N THR A 565 -21.25 -1.32 -18.85
CA THR A 565 -20.74 -0.02 -19.25
C THR A 565 -21.46 0.48 -20.50
N THR A 566 -21.52 1.80 -20.67
CA THR A 566 -22.02 2.41 -21.91
C THR A 566 -20.89 2.53 -22.94
N ARG A 567 -19.70 2.94 -22.48
CA ARG A 567 -18.47 2.93 -23.29
C ARG A 567 -17.69 1.66 -22.99
N ILE A 568 -17.17 1.01 -24.01
CA ILE A 568 -16.46 -0.26 -23.84
C ILE A 568 -15.21 -0.10 -22.97
N GLU A 569 -14.50 1.03 -23.07
CA GLU A 569 -13.26 1.29 -22.31
C GLU A 569 -13.51 1.45 -20.80
N ASP A 570 -14.72 1.88 -20.41
CA ASP A 570 -15.07 2.08 -19.00
C ASP A 570 -15.03 0.75 -18.21
N ILE A 571 -15.01 -0.41 -18.89
CA ILE A 571 -14.85 -1.71 -18.22
C ILE A 571 -13.49 -1.81 -17.53
N ALA A 572 -12.49 -1.11 -18.07
CA ALA A 572 -11.15 -0.99 -17.51
C ALA A 572 -11.06 0.22 -16.57
N TYR A 573 -11.47 1.40 -17.04
CA TYR A 573 -11.30 2.65 -16.28
C TYR A 573 -12.09 2.66 -14.98
N SER A 574 -13.25 2.00 -14.92
CA SER A 574 -14.01 1.87 -13.67
C SER A 574 -13.33 1.00 -12.60
N LEU A 575 -12.29 0.23 -12.96
CA LEU A 575 -11.59 -0.69 -12.07
C LEU A 575 -10.23 -0.15 -11.58
N ILE A 576 -9.64 0.84 -12.25
CA ILE A 576 -8.26 1.28 -11.95
C ILE A 576 -8.09 1.69 -10.47
N GLY A 577 -9.08 2.36 -9.88
CA GLY A 577 -9.05 2.74 -8.46
C GLY A 577 -9.22 1.58 -7.48
N ILE A 578 -10.02 0.56 -7.85
CA ILE A 578 -10.26 -0.64 -7.04
C ILE A 578 -8.98 -1.49 -6.93
N PHE A 579 -8.19 -1.52 -8.00
CA PHE A 579 -6.97 -2.30 -8.11
C PHE A 579 -5.69 -1.48 -7.88
N ASP A 580 -5.82 -0.16 -7.67
CA ASP A 580 -4.70 0.79 -7.52
C ASP A 580 -3.71 0.72 -8.71
N ILE A 581 -4.25 0.73 -9.92
CA ILE A 581 -3.50 0.64 -11.18
C ILE A 581 -3.36 2.02 -11.82
N SER A 582 -2.13 2.36 -12.19
CA SER A 582 -1.85 3.58 -12.95
C SER A 582 -1.72 3.28 -14.44
N MET A 583 -2.59 3.86 -15.25
CA MET A 583 -2.54 3.77 -16.71
C MET A 583 -3.07 5.06 -17.37
N THR A 584 -2.62 5.36 -18.59
CA THR A 584 -3.12 6.49 -19.39
C THR A 584 -4.56 6.26 -19.82
N ILE A 585 -5.40 7.30 -19.84
CA ILE A 585 -6.79 7.21 -20.32
C ILE A 585 -6.87 7.64 -21.80
N SER A 586 -7.48 6.82 -22.63
CA SER A 586 -7.70 7.07 -24.05
C SER A 586 -9.07 6.54 -24.51
N TYR A 587 -10.07 7.42 -24.61
CA TYR A 587 -11.36 7.04 -25.19
C TYR A 587 -11.24 6.85 -26.70
N GLY A 588 -11.87 5.78 -27.22
CA GLY A 588 -11.74 5.34 -28.61
C GLY A 588 -10.72 4.22 -28.81
N GLU A 589 -10.04 3.75 -27.75
CA GLU A 589 -9.09 2.64 -27.85
C GLU A 589 -9.76 1.25 -27.90
N GLY A 590 -11.05 1.16 -27.55
CA GLY A 590 -11.84 -0.07 -27.59
C GLY A 590 -11.44 -1.08 -26.50
N ASP A 591 -11.48 -2.36 -26.86
CA ASP A 591 -11.12 -3.49 -25.98
C ASP A 591 -9.64 -3.48 -25.52
N ARG A 592 -8.79 -2.67 -26.17
CA ARG A 592 -7.39 -2.48 -25.77
C ARG A 592 -7.25 -1.89 -24.37
N ALA A 593 -8.21 -1.08 -23.91
CA ALA A 593 -8.20 -0.52 -22.56
C ALA A 593 -8.14 -1.63 -21.51
N PHE A 594 -9.00 -2.64 -21.62
CA PHE A 594 -9.03 -3.77 -20.68
C PHE A 594 -7.78 -4.64 -20.77
N LYS A 595 -7.23 -4.83 -21.98
CA LYS A 595 -5.97 -5.56 -22.17
C LYS A 595 -4.79 -4.86 -21.48
N ARG A 596 -4.69 -3.53 -21.57
CA ARG A 596 -3.66 -2.75 -20.86
C ARG A 596 -3.85 -2.82 -19.35
N PHE A 597 -5.09 -2.67 -18.88
CA PHE A 597 -5.42 -2.83 -17.47
C PHE A 597 -5.04 -4.21 -16.92
N MET A 598 -5.42 -5.28 -17.62
CA MET A 598 -5.02 -6.66 -17.27
C MET A 598 -3.51 -6.83 -17.28
N ALA A 599 -2.81 -6.17 -18.21
CA ALA A 599 -1.36 -6.25 -18.26
C ALA A 599 -0.71 -5.65 -17.00
N GLU A 600 -1.11 -4.43 -16.63
CA GLU A 600 -0.64 -3.77 -15.41
C GLU A 600 -1.04 -4.57 -14.16
N LEU A 601 -2.27 -5.12 -14.12
CA LEU A 601 -2.74 -5.91 -12.99
C LEU A 601 -1.92 -7.19 -12.79
N ILE A 602 -1.73 -7.98 -13.85
CA ILE A 602 -0.94 -9.22 -13.78
C ILE A 602 0.51 -8.92 -13.38
N GLN A 603 1.09 -7.82 -13.88
CA GLN A 603 2.46 -7.41 -13.53
C GLN A 603 2.64 -7.06 -12.04
N ASN A 604 1.55 -6.67 -11.35
CA ASN A 604 1.55 -6.28 -9.94
C ASN A 604 0.85 -7.30 -9.02
N CYS A 605 0.25 -8.35 -9.57
CA CYS A 605 -0.45 -9.40 -8.84
C CYS A 605 0.49 -10.57 -8.53
N LYS A 606 0.37 -11.18 -7.34
CA LYS A 606 1.17 -12.34 -6.92
C LYS A 606 0.34 -13.61 -6.73
N GLU A 607 -0.94 -13.55 -7.08
CA GLU A 607 -1.92 -14.60 -6.84
C GLU A 607 -2.26 -15.25 -8.18
N TRP A 608 -1.89 -16.53 -8.36
CA TRP A 608 -2.13 -17.28 -9.60
C TRP A 608 -3.61 -17.34 -10.01
N GLN A 609 -4.54 -17.11 -9.07
CA GLN A 609 -5.98 -17.06 -9.33
C GLN A 609 -6.35 -16.04 -10.40
N ILE A 610 -5.56 -14.97 -10.58
CA ILE A 610 -5.77 -14.00 -11.67
C ILE A 610 -5.59 -14.63 -13.06
N LEU A 611 -4.88 -15.74 -13.16
CA LEU A 611 -4.69 -16.48 -14.41
C LEU A 611 -5.89 -17.38 -14.72
N VAL A 612 -6.85 -17.51 -13.81
CA VAL A 612 -7.98 -18.44 -13.90
C VAL A 612 -9.25 -17.72 -14.36
N TRP A 613 -9.36 -17.56 -15.68
CA TRP A 613 -10.58 -17.12 -16.36
C TRP A 613 -11.10 -18.22 -17.30
N ALA A 614 -12.41 -18.31 -17.48
CA ALA A 614 -13.07 -19.17 -18.46
C ALA A 614 -13.75 -18.31 -19.53
N ASP A 615 -13.91 -18.85 -20.74
CA ASP A 615 -14.52 -18.16 -21.90
C ASP A 615 -13.70 -16.94 -22.44
N GLY A 616 -13.85 -16.62 -23.73
CA GLY A 616 -13.18 -15.49 -24.41
C GLY A 616 -12.34 -15.82 -25.67
N LEU A 617 -11.61 -14.82 -26.18
CA LEU A 617 -10.64 -15.01 -27.27
C LEU A 617 -9.36 -15.71 -26.74
N PRO A 618 -8.64 -16.51 -27.56
CA PRO A 618 -7.39 -17.14 -27.15
C PRO A 618 -6.36 -16.14 -26.60
N GLY A 619 -5.96 -16.31 -25.34
CA GLY A 619 -4.76 -15.70 -24.75
C GLY A 619 -4.95 -14.52 -23.77
N CYS A 620 -6.14 -13.94 -23.58
CA CYS A 620 -6.34 -12.85 -22.58
C CYS A 620 -7.83 -12.63 -22.27
N PRO A 621 -8.23 -12.39 -21.01
CA PRO A 621 -9.62 -12.05 -20.70
C PRO A 621 -9.99 -10.70 -21.32
N THR A 622 -11.19 -10.60 -21.89
CA THR A 622 -11.68 -9.39 -22.55
C THR A 622 -12.52 -8.52 -21.64
N GLU A 623 -13.06 -9.09 -20.56
CA GLU A 623 -13.89 -8.41 -19.56
C GLU A 623 -13.90 -9.19 -18.23
N PRO A 624 -14.35 -8.57 -17.12
CA PRO A 624 -14.43 -9.24 -15.81
C PRO A 624 -15.34 -10.47 -15.78
N ALA A 625 -16.31 -10.55 -16.70
CA ALA A 625 -17.23 -11.67 -16.83
C ALA A 625 -16.54 -13.02 -17.06
N CYS A 626 -15.34 -13.04 -17.65
CA CYS A 626 -14.53 -14.24 -17.86
C CYS A 626 -14.10 -14.91 -16.53
N TYR A 627 -14.19 -14.22 -15.40
CA TYR A 627 -13.83 -14.79 -14.09
C TYR A 627 -14.98 -15.53 -13.41
N ARG A 628 -16.17 -15.59 -14.03
CA ARG A 628 -17.27 -16.42 -13.53
C ARG A 628 -16.95 -17.90 -13.72
N THR A 629 -17.34 -18.70 -12.74
CA THR A 629 -17.30 -20.16 -12.85
C THR A 629 -18.56 -20.75 -12.22
N GLY A 630 -19.18 -21.70 -12.92
CA GLY A 630 -20.31 -22.49 -12.41
C GLY A 630 -19.87 -23.71 -11.61
N SER A 631 -18.57 -24.06 -11.62
CA SER A 631 -18.04 -25.21 -10.90
C SER A 631 -17.90 -24.90 -9.42
N GLU A 632 -18.72 -25.55 -8.59
CA GLU A 632 -18.65 -25.42 -7.12
C GLU A 632 -17.28 -25.85 -6.58
N VAL A 633 -16.67 -26.88 -7.18
CA VAL A 633 -15.34 -27.37 -6.83
C VAL A 633 -14.26 -26.32 -7.13
N ALA A 634 -14.32 -25.69 -8.30
CA ALA A 634 -13.39 -24.62 -8.66
C ALA A 634 -13.60 -23.39 -7.76
N LEU A 635 -14.85 -23.03 -7.47
CA LEU A 635 -15.20 -21.93 -6.56
C LEU A 635 -14.64 -22.15 -5.16
N ASP A 636 -14.76 -23.36 -4.61
CA ASP A 636 -14.21 -23.68 -3.29
C ASP A 636 -12.70 -23.45 -3.27
N MET A 637 -11.97 -23.95 -4.27
CA MET A 637 -10.52 -23.72 -4.38
C MET A 637 -10.13 -22.25 -4.54
N LEU A 638 -10.84 -21.51 -5.40
CA LEU A 638 -10.54 -20.11 -5.69
C LEU A 638 -10.82 -19.22 -4.47
N LYS A 639 -11.81 -19.60 -3.64
CA LYS A 639 -12.08 -18.96 -2.35
C LYS A 639 -11.11 -19.40 -1.25
N ASN A 640 -10.63 -20.63 -1.30
CA ASN A 640 -9.78 -21.20 -0.26
C ASN A 640 -8.38 -20.58 -0.31
N ARG A 641 -8.17 -19.59 0.57
CA ARG A 641 -6.89 -18.90 0.74
C ARG A 641 -5.91 -19.75 1.53
N GLN A 642 -5.46 -20.87 0.98
CA GLN A 642 -4.22 -21.49 1.43
C GLN A 642 -3.02 -20.62 1.03
N ILE A 643 -2.95 -19.40 1.58
CA ILE A 643 -1.71 -18.67 1.75
C ILE A 643 -1.23 -19.08 3.14
N SER A 644 -0.60 -20.25 3.22
CA SER A 644 0.00 -20.65 4.48
C SER A 644 1.23 -19.77 4.70
N TRP A 645 1.18 -18.94 5.75
CA TRP A 645 2.36 -18.27 6.32
C TRP A 645 3.41 -19.29 6.84
N TRP A 646 3.16 -20.59 6.67
CA TRP A 646 3.89 -21.73 7.20
C TRP A 646 4.51 -22.63 6.10
N GLY A 647 4.46 -22.26 4.81
CA GLY A 647 5.37 -22.84 3.81
C GLY A 647 4.78 -23.82 2.80
N GLU A 648 3.47 -23.77 2.58
CA GLU A 648 2.81 -24.38 1.42
C GLU A 648 2.11 -23.26 0.64
N GLY A 649 2.89 -22.52 -0.16
CA GLY A 649 2.34 -21.73 -1.26
C GLY A 649 1.79 -22.68 -2.32
N ARG A 650 0.68 -22.31 -2.96
CA ARG A 650 0.18 -23.04 -4.12
C ARG A 650 0.45 -22.25 -5.38
N GLY A 651 1.00 -22.92 -6.39
CA GLY A 651 1.24 -22.36 -7.72
C GLY A 651 2.38 -21.37 -7.81
N ASP A 652 2.69 -20.95 -9.03
CA ASP A 652 3.75 -19.98 -9.28
C ASP A 652 3.32 -18.58 -8.85
N SER A 653 4.10 -17.94 -7.96
CA SER A 653 3.91 -16.54 -7.56
C SER A 653 4.73 -15.55 -8.38
N ASP A 654 5.67 -16.04 -9.22
CA ASP A 654 6.63 -15.23 -9.98
C ASP A 654 6.28 -15.12 -11.47
N PHE A 655 5.00 -15.27 -11.82
CA PHE A 655 4.55 -15.05 -13.18
C PHE A 655 4.71 -13.59 -13.61
N SER A 656 5.00 -13.37 -14.90
CA SER A 656 5.33 -12.04 -15.42
C SER A 656 4.91 -11.89 -16.87
N ILE A 657 4.55 -10.67 -17.28
CA ILE A 657 4.25 -10.40 -18.69
C ILE A 657 5.54 -10.26 -19.50
N THR A 658 5.55 -10.90 -20.66
CA THR A 658 6.64 -10.82 -21.63
C THR A 658 6.10 -10.45 -23.00
N LYS A 659 6.99 -10.18 -23.98
CA LYS A 659 6.59 -9.99 -25.39
C LYS A 659 5.89 -11.21 -26.00
N ARG A 660 5.92 -12.38 -25.35
CA ARG A 660 5.29 -13.62 -25.80
C ARG A 660 3.96 -13.93 -25.12
N GLY A 661 3.55 -13.13 -24.12
CA GLY A 661 2.41 -13.42 -23.25
C GLY A 661 2.82 -13.55 -21.79
N VAL A 662 1.97 -14.16 -20.97
CA VAL A 662 2.22 -14.34 -19.53
C VAL A 662 3.15 -15.53 -19.34
N ARG A 663 4.37 -15.29 -18.86
CA ARG A 663 5.30 -16.35 -18.47
C ARG A 663 4.93 -16.85 -17.08
N VAL A 664 4.65 -18.14 -16.95
CA VAL A 664 4.27 -18.82 -15.70
C VAL A 664 4.88 -20.23 -15.67
N ARG A 665 5.19 -20.75 -14.49
CA ARG A 665 5.65 -22.12 -14.29
C ARG A 665 4.49 -23.02 -13.90
N LEU A 666 4.28 -24.10 -14.65
CA LEU A 666 3.20 -25.05 -14.44
C LEU A 666 3.76 -26.46 -14.28
N LEU A 667 3.05 -27.29 -13.50
CA LEU A 667 3.28 -28.73 -13.52
C LEU A 667 2.56 -29.30 -14.75
N VAL A 668 3.32 -29.65 -15.77
CA VAL A 668 2.80 -30.05 -17.08
C VAL A 668 2.73 -31.56 -17.19
N VAL A 669 1.51 -32.08 -17.38
CA VAL A 669 1.28 -33.52 -17.53
C VAL A 669 0.72 -33.79 -18.95
N PRO A 670 1.42 -34.55 -19.80
CA PRO A 670 0.99 -34.83 -21.17
C PRO A 670 -0.34 -35.58 -21.19
N VAL A 671 -1.29 -35.21 -22.05
CA VAL A 671 -2.60 -35.87 -22.17
C VAL A 671 -2.89 -36.28 -23.61
N PHE A 672 -3.69 -37.32 -23.79
CA PHE A 672 -4.25 -37.66 -25.10
C PHE A 672 -5.61 -36.99 -25.28
N VAL A 673 -5.78 -36.38 -26.44
CA VAL A 673 -7.01 -35.71 -26.88
C VAL A 673 -7.68 -36.55 -27.96
N ASP A 674 -8.89 -37.06 -27.71
CA ASP A 674 -9.67 -37.82 -28.70
C ASP A 674 -10.27 -36.88 -29.75
N GLN A 675 -9.73 -36.93 -30.98
CA GLN A 675 -10.07 -36.04 -32.09
C GLN A 675 -11.34 -36.47 -32.87
N SER A 676 -11.99 -37.56 -32.48
CA SER A 676 -13.12 -38.16 -33.23
C SER A 676 -14.48 -37.47 -33.01
N LEU A 677 -14.59 -36.59 -32.01
CA LEU A 677 -15.86 -35.98 -31.60
C LEU A 677 -16.02 -34.55 -32.14
N ARG A 678 -17.04 -34.32 -32.97
CA ARG A 678 -17.43 -33.00 -33.51
C ARG A 678 -18.44 -32.29 -32.60
N GLN A 679 -18.00 -31.81 -31.45
CA GLN A 679 -18.78 -30.91 -30.60
C GLN A 679 -17.85 -29.77 -30.13
N SER A 680 -18.35 -28.77 -29.41
CA SER A 680 -17.66 -27.48 -29.24
C SER A 680 -17.13 -27.23 -27.82
N THR A 681 -16.95 -28.26 -26.99
CA THR A 681 -16.77 -28.09 -25.54
C THR A 681 -15.63 -28.96 -24.96
N PHE A 682 -14.86 -28.41 -24.01
CA PHE A 682 -13.76 -29.09 -23.29
C PHE A 682 -14.15 -29.27 -21.82
N ARG A 683 -14.40 -30.51 -21.36
CA ARG A 683 -14.74 -30.80 -19.96
C ARG A 683 -13.86 -31.95 -19.44
N PRO A 684 -13.09 -31.78 -18.35
CA PRO A 684 -12.37 -32.87 -17.71
C PRO A 684 -13.34 -33.59 -16.77
N ILE A 685 -13.57 -34.88 -16.98
CA ILE A 685 -14.28 -35.73 -16.02
C ILE A 685 -13.41 -36.99 -15.85
N GLY A 686 -12.65 -37.08 -14.75
CA GLY A 686 -11.96 -38.31 -14.39
C GLY A 686 -10.81 -38.18 -13.37
N PRO A 687 -10.47 -39.27 -12.66
CA PRO A 687 -9.26 -39.41 -11.84
C PRO A 687 -7.98 -39.51 -12.68
N LEU A 688 -6.84 -39.07 -12.12
CA LEU A 688 -5.48 -39.07 -12.72
C LEU A 688 -4.89 -40.50 -12.86
N GLU A 689 -5.49 -41.40 -13.65
CA GLU A 689 -5.00 -42.78 -13.82
C GLU A 689 -3.98 -42.92 -14.97
N SER A 690 -2.73 -43.22 -14.59
CA SER A 690 -1.61 -43.75 -15.38
C SER A 690 -1.03 -42.87 -16.50
N SER A 691 0.26 -42.56 -16.38
CA SER A 691 1.03 -41.91 -17.44
C SER A 691 1.06 -42.76 -18.72
N PRO A 692 0.70 -42.21 -19.90
CA PRO A 692 0.02 -40.94 -20.11
C PRO A 692 -1.50 -41.17 -20.20
N PHE A 693 -2.25 -40.46 -19.35
CA PHE A 693 -3.69 -40.48 -19.10
C PHE A 693 -4.54 -41.22 -20.15
N GLU A 694 -5.35 -42.17 -19.69
CA GLU A 694 -6.42 -42.74 -20.51
C GLU A 694 -7.51 -41.69 -20.80
N LYS A 695 -7.26 -40.89 -21.85
CA LYS A 695 -8.18 -40.02 -22.60
C LYS A 695 -8.77 -38.80 -21.86
N LEU A 696 -8.27 -37.61 -22.21
CA LEU A 696 -9.06 -36.38 -22.15
C LEU A 696 -9.92 -36.31 -23.44
N VAL A 697 -11.24 -36.30 -23.32
CA VAL A 697 -12.10 -36.06 -24.48
C VAL A 697 -12.17 -34.55 -24.72
N VAL A 698 -11.69 -34.11 -25.88
CA VAL A 698 -11.44 -32.70 -26.18
C VAL A 698 -11.95 -32.38 -27.58
N GLN A 699 -12.72 -31.31 -27.72
CA GLN A 699 -13.43 -30.99 -28.95
C GLN A 699 -13.10 -29.54 -29.36
N SER A 700 -12.50 -29.35 -30.54
CA SER A 700 -11.90 -28.06 -30.94
C SER A 700 -12.34 -27.59 -32.33
N HIS A 701 -12.53 -26.29 -32.49
CA HIS A 701 -12.72 -25.61 -33.77
C HIS A 701 -11.40 -25.01 -34.29
N SER A 702 -10.50 -25.84 -34.82
CA SER A 702 -9.52 -25.46 -35.87
C SER A 702 -8.56 -26.62 -36.18
N PHE A 703 -8.50 -27.05 -37.45
CA PHE A 703 -7.54 -28.05 -37.95
C PHE A 703 -6.56 -27.47 -38.97
N PRO A 704 -5.27 -27.79 -38.83
CA PRO A 704 -4.54 -28.60 -39.84
C PRO A 704 -3.81 -29.80 -39.16
N PRO A 705 -3.07 -30.68 -39.89
CA PRO A 705 -3.14 -32.14 -39.68
C PRO A 705 -2.43 -32.72 -38.43
N ALA A 706 -2.99 -33.87 -38.03
CA ALA A 706 -2.90 -34.57 -36.76
C ALA A 706 -1.58 -35.30 -36.40
N SER A 707 -0.44 -35.02 -37.04
CA SER A 707 0.82 -35.76 -36.76
C SER A 707 1.87 -35.01 -35.95
N THR A 708 1.61 -33.74 -35.61
CA THR A 708 2.62 -32.84 -35.01
C THR A 708 2.15 -32.05 -33.78
N THR A 709 0.93 -32.31 -33.29
CA THR A 709 0.36 -31.56 -32.16
C THR A 709 0.43 -32.39 -30.89
N GLU A 710 1.01 -31.82 -29.83
CA GLU A 710 1.07 -32.42 -28.50
C GLU A 710 0.16 -31.63 -27.55
N TRP A 711 -0.46 -32.36 -26.62
CA TRP A 711 -1.41 -31.84 -25.64
C TRP A 711 -0.93 -32.15 -24.22
N ALA A 712 -1.20 -31.23 -23.31
CA ALA A 712 -0.94 -31.42 -21.89
C ALA A 712 -1.96 -30.64 -21.06
N ILE A 713 -2.07 -31.01 -19.79
CA ILE A 713 -2.67 -30.15 -18.77
C ILE A 713 -1.55 -29.50 -17.97
N GLY A 714 -1.63 -28.18 -17.78
CA GLY A 714 -0.74 -27.42 -16.91
C GLY A 714 -1.45 -27.14 -15.60
N ILE A 715 -1.04 -27.79 -14.52
CA ILE A 715 -1.62 -27.57 -13.19
C ILE A 715 -1.09 -26.26 -12.63
N VAL A 716 -2.00 -25.43 -12.11
CA VAL A 716 -1.74 -24.05 -11.72
C VAL A 716 -1.51 -23.91 -10.21
N ASN A 717 -2.24 -24.66 -9.39
CA ASN A 717 -2.23 -24.58 -7.93
C ASN A 717 -1.59 -25.80 -7.25
N TYR A 718 -0.48 -26.29 -7.81
CA TYR A 718 0.37 -27.33 -7.22
C TYR A 718 0.99 -26.85 -5.90
N HIS A 719 1.44 -27.77 -5.05
CA HIS A 719 2.20 -27.43 -3.84
C HIS A 719 3.66 -27.18 -4.21
N ASP A 720 4.26 -26.10 -3.71
CA ASP A 720 5.69 -25.86 -3.90
C ASP A 720 6.55 -26.89 -3.16
N HIS A 721 7.58 -27.39 -3.84
CA HIS A 721 8.65 -28.15 -3.20
C HIS A 721 9.69 -27.19 -2.59
N ARG A 722 10.49 -27.66 -1.62
CA ARG A 722 11.63 -26.89 -1.06
C ARG A 722 12.73 -26.60 -2.09
N ASP A 723 12.70 -27.31 -3.21
CA ASP A 723 13.59 -27.13 -4.35
C ASP A 723 12.85 -26.30 -5.41
N ALA A 724 13.44 -25.19 -5.83
CA ALA A 724 12.77 -24.11 -6.58
C ALA A 724 12.16 -24.50 -7.94
N ASP A 725 12.38 -25.72 -8.44
CA ASP A 725 11.98 -26.17 -9.78
C ASP A 725 11.04 -27.40 -9.80
N GLN A 726 10.52 -27.83 -8.64
CA GLN A 726 9.59 -28.97 -8.55
C GLN A 726 8.24 -28.57 -7.95
N GLY A 727 7.17 -29.11 -8.53
CA GLY A 727 5.81 -29.01 -8.00
C GLY A 727 5.32 -30.37 -7.52
N LYS A 728 4.50 -30.35 -6.45
CA LYS A 728 3.91 -31.54 -5.84
C LYS A 728 2.38 -31.53 -5.93
N LEU A 729 1.81 -32.68 -6.29
CA LEU A 729 0.39 -33.00 -6.12
C LEU A 729 0.25 -34.05 -5.01
N LYS A 730 -0.80 -33.90 -4.19
CA LYS A 730 -1.10 -34.78 -3.06
C LYS A 730 -2.31 -35.63 -3.39
N LEU A 731 -2.25 -36.90 -3.02
CA LEU A 731 -3.35 -37.86 -3.09
C LEU A 731 -4.65 -37.28 -2.52
N GLY A 732 -5.75 -37.46 -3.24
CA GLY A 732 -7.11 -37.10 -2.85
C GLY A 732 -7.44 -35.61 -2.96
N GLN A 733 -6.51 -34.78 -3.45
CA GLN A 733 -6.74 -33.34 -3.62
C GLN A 733 -7.17 -32.99 -5.05
N ASN A 734 -7.97 -31.93 -5.14
CA ASN A 734 -8.40 -31.37 -6.41
C ASN A 734 -7.53 -30.16 -6.79
N TYR A 735 -7.29 -29.98 -8.08
CA TYR A 735 -6.39 -28.96 -8.65
C TYR A 735 -7.05 -28.26 -9.85
N ILE A 736 -6.68 -26.99 -10.08
CA ILE A 736 -7.05 -26.22 -11.26
C ILE A 736 -5.98 -26.42 -12.33
N CYS A 737 -6.40 -26.65 -13.58
CA CYS A 737 -5.50 -26.84 -14.69
C CYS A 737 -5.88 -25.99 -15.91
N PHE A 738 -4.87 -25.68 -16.73
CA PHE A 738 -5.02 -25.14 -18.06
C PHE A 738 -4.85 -26.25 -19.09
N LEU A 739 -5.66 -26.21 -20.15
CA LEU A 739 -5.40 -27.04 -21.32
C LEU A 739 -4.30 -26.39 -22.16
N LEU A 740 -3.25 -27.14 -22.45
CA LEU A 740 -2.08 -26.69 -23.18
C LEU A 740 -1.93 -27.44 -24.51
N ARG A 741 -1.57 -26.70 -25.56
CA ARG A 741 -1.24 -27.22 -26.89
C ARG A 741 0.15 -26.74 -27.34
N ARG A 742 0.94 -27.61 -27.98
CA ARG A 742 2.17 -27.23 -28.69
C ARG A 742 2.30 -27.94 -30.04
N PHE A 743 2.94 -27.27 -31.00
CA PHE A 743 3.18 -27.83 -32.34
C PHE A 743 4.66 -28.19 -32.50
N ARG A 744 4.97 -29.45 -32.83
CA ARG A 744 6.31 -29.95 -33.11
C ARG A 744 6.56 -30.07 -34.61
N ARG A 745 7.44 -29.25 -35.17
CA ARG A 745 7.94 -29.45 -36.55
C ARG A 745 9.27 -30.22 -36.53
N PRO A 746 9.37 -31.41 -37.14
CA PRO A 746 10.65 -32.11 -37.27
C PRO A 746 11.65 -31.24 -38.06
N GLY A 747 12.84 -31.02 -37.50
CA GLY A 747 13.97 -30.39 -38.22
C GLY A 747 14.02 -28.85 -38.28
N MET A 748 13.19 -28.11 -37.54
CA MET A 748 13.34 -26.64 -37.38
C MET A 748 13.72 -26.26 -35.94
N ASP A 749 14.61 -25.27 -35.83
CA ASP A 749 15.12 -24.71 -34.57
C ASP A 749 14.02 -24.28 -33.57
N VAL A 750 14.40 -24.38 -32.30
CA VAL A 750 13.73 -24.23 -30.98
C VAL A 750 12.67 -23.12 -30.83
N VAL A 751 12.50 -22.21 -31.78
CA VAL A 751 11.77 -20.94 -31.60
C VAL A 751 10.24 -21.08 -31.59
N ARG A 752 9.64 -22.17 -32.08
CA ARG A 752 8.16 -22.37 -32.11
C ARG A 752 7.61 -23.52 -31.22
N ASN A 753 8.43 -24.17 -30.39
CA ASN A 753 8.06 -25.32 -29.54
C ASN A 753 7.52 -24.94 -28.14
N HIS A 754 6.68 -23.91 -28.02
CA HIS A 754 6.18 -23.47 -26.70
C HIS A 754 4.73 -23.94 -26.47
N TRP A 755 4.41 -24.30 -25.23
CA TRP A 755 3.03 -24.52 -24.80
C TRP A 755 2.23 -23.23 -24.90
N ARG A 756 0.99 -23.34 -25.41
CA ARG A 756 0.00 -22.27 -25.43
C ARG A 756 -1.25 -22.74 -24.71
N ARG A 757 -1.88 -21.85 -23.96
CA ARG A 757 -3.17 -22.11 -23.33
C ARG A 757 -4.29 -22.09 -24.36
N GLU A 758 -5.11 -23.12 -24.35
CA GLU A 758 -6.36 -23.18 -25.11
C GLU A 758 -7.52 -22.65 -24.26
N VAL A 759 -8.52 -22.07 -24.94
CA VAL A 759 -9.71 -21.53 -24.29
C VAL A 759 -10.64 -22.67 -23.90
N THR A 760 -11.18 -22.61 -22.69
CA THR A 760 -12.15 -23.55 -22.15
C THR A 760 -13.41 -22.79 -21.73
N GLU A 761 -14.58 -23.42 -21.88
CA GLU A 761 -15.87 -22.81 -21.48
C GLU A 761 -16.00 -22.68 -19.96
N GLU A 762 -15.35 -23.58 -19.22
CA GLU A 762 -15.33 -23.58 -17.75
C GLU A 762 -13.89 -23.71 -17.23
N VAL A 763 -13.71 -23.39 -15.94
CA VAL A 763 -12.45 -23.64 -15.23
C VAL A 763 -12.28 -25.15 -15.08
N LEU A 764 -11.18 -25.69 -15.62
CA LEU A 764 -10.91 -27.12 -15.55
C LEU A 764 -10.37 -27.50 -14.16
N THR A 765 -10.90 -28.58 -13.60
CA THR A 765 -10.41 -29.17 -12.35
C THR A 765 -10.05 -30.64 -12.54
N VAL A 766 -9.04 -31.12 -11.84
CA VAL A 766 -8.61 -32.53 -11.84
C VAL A 766 -8.38 -33.03 -10.42
N SER A 767 -8.71 -34.29 -10.15
CA SER A 767 -8.47 -34.94 -8.86
C SER A 767 -7.21 -35.81 -8.93
N CYS A 768 -6.30 -35.61 -7.98
CA CYS A 768 -5.07 -36.37 -7.88
C CYS A 768 -5.30 -37.65 -7.07
N ILE A 769 -4.89 -38.79 -7.60
CA ILE A 769 -5.14 -40.12 -7.01
C ILE A 769 -3.87 -40.84 -6.54
N GLU A 770 -2.72 -40.18 -6.63
CA GLU A 770 -1.43 -40.60 -6.08
C GLU A 770 -0.59 -39.35 -5.83
N ASP A 771 0.44 -39.43 -4.99
CA ASP A 771 1.37 -38.31 -4.83
C ASP A 771 2.23 -38.19 -6.10
N VAL A 772 2.30 -36.99 -6.69
CA VAL A 772 3.09 -36.73 -7.91
C VAL A 772 4.08 -35.59 -7.64
N ASP A 773 5.37 -35.86 -7.86
CA ASP A 773 6.43 -34.86 -7.81
C ASP A 773 7.04 -34.71 -9.23
N GLN A 774 6.98 -33.52 -9.82
CA GLN A 774 7.45 -33.30 -11.19
C GLN A 774 8.13 -31.93 -11.34
N ILE A 775 9.09 -31.85 -12.25
CA ILE A 775 9.74 -30.59 -12.64
C ILE A 775 8.72 -29.65 -13.28
N LEU A 776 8.76 -28.39 -12.86
CA LEU A 776 7.93 -27.34 -13.43
C LEU A 776 8.44 -26.93 -14.82
N GLU A 777 7.53 -26.79 -15.78
CA GLU A 777 7.84 -26.25 -17.10
C GLU A 777 7.43 -24.77 -17.17
N THR A 778 8.27 -23.94 -17.81
CA THR A 778 7.89 -22.57 -18.13
C THR A 778 6.96 -22.56 -19.35
N VAL A 779 5.78 -21.97 -19.16
CA VAL A 779 4.72 -21.84 -20.16
C VAL A 779 4.46 -20.35 -20.43
N TRP A 780 4.06 -20.03 -21.66
CA TRP A 780 3.63 -18.69 -22.06
C TRP A 780 2.14 -18.76 -22.41
N LEU A 781 1.30 -18.16 -21.57
CA LEU A 781 -0.14 -18.05 -21.79
C LEU A 781 -0.48 -16.92 -22.74
#